data_AF-A0A973R2G5-F1
#
_entry.id   AF-A0A973R2G5-F1
#
_cell.length_a   1.000
_cell.length_b   1.000
_cell.length_c   1.000
_cell.angle_alpha   90.00
_cell.angle_beta   90.00
_cell.angle_gamma   90.00
#
_symmetry.space_group_name_H-M   'P 1'
#
loop_
_entity.id
_entity.type
_entity.pdbx_description
1 polymer ?
#
loop_
_entity_poly.entity_id
_entity_poly.type
_entity_poly.pdbx_seq_one_letter_code
_entity_poly.pdbx_strand_id
1 'polypeptide(L)'
;TATAVAWGPWAGDGIADGDAGEQMQRRGLTPLDPERAVAALGRALDADDLQVTIADVDWEKFAPTFTLRRPSPLIEALPEVRRALAAASVASSGGGADSDSALADQVKALTRSEQDRLLTDLVRAEAAAVLKYPSAAAVEPNRAFSELGFDSLTSVELRNRLGTATGLRLPATLLFDYPTSVVLAEYLRTGLLGIGGDGEAARPKATAVAGRTGADEPIAIVGLGCRFPGGITSPEDLWELLASGGDAIGAFPTNRGWDIDSIYDPDPGHTGTSYVRHGGFLHEATDFDAGFFGISPREALAMDPQQRLLLEVSWEALERAGIDPHSLRGTATGVFAGASFAGYGLAPSDDAENLEAHLLTGTTTSVISGRVSYTLGLEGPAVTVDTACSSTLVALHLACQALRTGECSLALAGGAFVSASPELFVWTSRQRGLAQDGRCKSYAGAADGMGISEGAGMILVERLSDARANGHPVLAVVRGSAVNQDGASNGLTAPNGPSQQRVIRAALANAQITTNDVDVVEGHGSGTTLGDPIEAQAVIATYGQGRPEGRPMYLGSVKSNIGHAQAAAGSAGIIKMVMALRNELLPQTLHIDEPSPHIDWSAGDVRVLTEAVPWPTGGERPRRAGVSSFGVSGTNAHVILEEAPLYEPAGDGAPSAAVAGDAQYPALPAGEQVPVDATDTTAAPDTTGGTAAASAASAQPSQPSQPTVLAPWCGVTAWPVSGRSADGLAGQAGRLREFVVARPELAPSDVAWSLVTSRSTFEHRSVVIGADRGALAAGLAVVATGQTAPGVVTGSAASSGGRIAFVFPGQGSQWAGMGRELLADSPVFAARLAECAQALAPLVDWSLLDIIEGSEALDTADIAQPVMWAVMVSLAAVWQAAGVNPEAVIGHSQGEIAAATVAGILSLEDGARVVVARSKALADLHASGGLLSVVMPEAAVVSVLEETGFADRITVAAVNSPAATVVSGTPEDLDAFEIKLSKRRILRWRVPATADFAAHSPRVEPIEPTLREALAGIRPADGAVSFYSTAHSRWMSGAELDAGYWYTNVREQVRFADAVAELAQDGYRAFVEISAQPTLTGAVTECADEAGATGTLAAGTVAREDAGAAALLTAL
;
A
#
# COMPACT_ATOMS: atom_id res chain seq x y z
N THR A 1 24.58 36.73 -54.44
CA THR A 1 24.22 35.54 -53.65
C THR A 1 24.90 35.65 -52.29
N ALA A 2 24.29 35.13 -51.22
CA ALA A 2 24.91 35.12 -49.90
C ALA A 2 25.12 33.65 -49.51
N THR A 3 26.37 33.28 -49.21
CA THR A 3 26.73 31.92 -48.77
C THR A 3 26.61 31.83 -47.26
N ALA A 4 25.76 30.93 -46.78
CA ALA A 4 25.65 30.59 -45.36
C ALA A 4 26.55 29.38 -45.06
N VAL A 5 27.49 29.54 -44.13
CA VAL A 5 28.40 28.45 -43.72
C VAL A 5 28.11 28.00 -42.29
N ALA A 6 27.78 26.73 -42.12
CA ALA A 6 27.72 26.08 -40.81
C ALA A 6 29.11 25.49 -40.48
N TRP A 7 29.72 25.95 -39.38
CA TRP A 7 31.08 25.56 -39.00
C TRP A 7 31.10 24.46 -37.94
N GLY A 8 31.99 23.49 -38.13
CA GLY A 8 32.51 22.65 -37.04
C GLY A 8 33.44 23.44 -36.10
N PRO A 9 33.92 22.82 -35.02
CA PRO A 9 34.83 23.50 -34.08
C PRO A 9 36.14 23.89 -34.78
N TRP A 10 36.74 25.03 -34.41
CA TRP A 10 38.05 25.50 -34.92
C TRP A 10 39.14 25.30 -33.86
N ALA A 11 40.37 25.00 -34.29
CA ALA A 11 41.52 24.89 -33.41
C ALA A 11 42.08 26.29 -33.03
N GLY A 12 42.57 26.43 -31.79
CA GLY A 12 43.04 27.70 -31.19
C GLY A 12 42.16 28.17 -30.03
N ASP A 13 42.55 29.26 -29.36
CA ASP A 13 41.84 29.80 -28.19
C ASP A 13 40.41 30.24 -28.57
N GLY A 14 39.38 29.54 -28.07
CA GLY A 14 37.97 29.78 -28.41
C GLY A 14 37.03 28.58 -28.18
N ILE A 15 36.02 28.41 -29.05
CA ILE A 15 34.86 27.49 -28.93
C ILE A 15 35.25 26.01 -28.65
N ALA A 16 36.49 25.61 -28.93
CA ALA A 16 37.00 24.25 -28.70
C ALA A 16 37.81 24.08 -27.40
N ASP A 17 37.88 25.10 -26.54
CA ASP A 17 38.67 25.05 -25.30
C ASP A 17 37.83 24.57 -24.10
N GLY A 18 38.38 23.68 -23.28
CA GLY A 18 37.70 23.05 -22.13
C GLY A 18 36.87 21.79 -22.45
N ASP A 19 36.10 21.31 -21.45
CA ASP A 19 35.39 20.01 -21.47
C ASP A 19 34.47 19.80 -22.70
N ALA A 20 33.89 20.87 -23.23
CA ALA A 20 33.02 20.81 -24.42
C ALA A 20 33.80 20.43 -25.69
N GLY A 21 35.03 20.96 -25.86
CA GLY A 21 35.92 20.61 -26.97
C GLY A 21 36.41 19.17 -26.89
N GLU A 22 36.79 18.72 -25.69
CA GLU A 22 37.14 17.31 -25.45
C GLU A 22 35.95 16.36 -25.73
N GLN A 23 34.72 16.74 -25.33
CA GLN A 23 33.52 15.96 -25.61
C GLN A 23 33.20 15.86 -27.11
N MET A 24 33.37 16.95 -27.87
CA MET A 24 33.16 16.95 -29.32
C MET A 24 34.21 16.08 -30.03
N GLN A 25 35.47 16.14 -29.59
CA GLN A 25 36.54 15.31 -30.13
C GLN A 25 36.32 13.81 -29.82
N ARG A 26 35.84 13.46 -28.61
CA ARG A 26 35.45 12.08 -28.27
C ARG A 26 34.31 11.55 -29.14
N ARG A 27 33.42 12.44 -29.63
CA ARG A 27 32.33 12.10 -30.56
C ARG A 27 32.76 12.08 -32.03
N GLY A 28 34.03 12.39 -32.35
CA GLY A 28 34.57 12.36 -33.71
C GLY A 28 34.43 13.68 -34.49
N LEU A 29 34.13 14.80 -33.83
CA LEU A 29 34.19 16.13 -34.44
C LEU A 29 35.51 16.79 -34.04
N THR A 30 36.46 16.83 -34.97
CA THR A 30 37.83 17.30 -34.72
C THR A 30 37.90 18.82 -34.92
N PRO A 31 38.63 19.58 -34.09
CA PRO A 31 38.88 21.00 -34.32
C PRO A 31 39.60 21.23 -35.66
N LEU A 32 39.00 22.06 -36.51
CA LEU A 32 39.52 22.45 -37.81
C LEU A 32 40.75 23.35 -37.67
N ASP A 33 41.81 23.01 -38.40
CA ASP A 33 42.95 23.91 -38.59
C ASP A 33 42.49 25.22 -39.25
N PRO A 34 42.77 26.41 -38.65
CA PRO A 34 42.27 27.69 -39.14
C PRO A 34 42.69 28.02 -40.58
N GLU A 35 43.89 27.65 -41.01
CA GLU A 35 44.33 27.90 -42.39
C GLU A 35 43.53 27.04 -43.38
N ARG A 36 43.24 25.78 -43.01
CA ARG A 36 42.39 24.89 -43.81
C ARG A 36 40.93 25.36 -43.85
N ALA A 37 40.41 25.86 -42.74
CA ALA A 37 39.05 26.37 -42.65
C ALA A 37 38.86 27.62 -43.54
N VAL A 38 39.79 28.58 -43.49
CA VAL A 38 39.75 29.75 -44.38
C VAL A 38 39.89 29.37 -45.85
N ALA A 39 40.75 28.40 -46.19
CA ALA A 39 40.87 27.88 -47.55
C ALA A 39 39.62 27.13 -48.04
N ALA A 40 38.85 26.52 -47.13
CA ALA A 40 37.57 25.88 -47.45
C ALA A 40 36.45 26.92 -47.66
N LEU A 41 36.44 28.01 -46.88
CA LEU A 41 35.53 29.14 -47.10
C LEU A 41 35.76 29.78 -48.47
N GLY A 42 37.03 30.02 -48.86
CA GLY A 42 37.35 30.55 -50.18
C GLY A 42 36.79 29.69 -51.31
N ARG A 43 36.90 28.36 -51.19
CA ARG A 43 36.34 27.41 -52.17
C ARG A 43 34.82 27.40 -52.22
N ALA A 44 34.14 27.51 -51.07
CA ALA A 44 32.69 27.60 -51.02
C ALA A 44 32.16 28.89 -51.68
N LEU A 45 32.89 30.00 -51.51
CA LEU A 45 32.57 31.27 -52.17
C LEU A 45 32.82 31.22 -53.68
N ASP A 46 33.91 30.59 -54.12
CA ASP A 46 34.25 30.43 -55.54
C ASP A 46 33.28 29.49 -56.28
N ALA A 47 32.70 28.51 -55.57
CA ALA A 47 31.75 27.54 -56.11
C ALA A 47 30.28 28.04 -56.14
N ASP A 48 30.00 29.24 -55.61
CA ASP A 48 28.66 29.83 -55.42
C ASP A 48 27.69 28.92 -54.63
N ASP A 49 28.23 28.16 -53.66
CA ASP A 49 27.42 27.33 -52.77
C ASP A 49 26.60 28.24 -51.83
N LEU A 50 25.26 28.15 -51.90
CA LEU A 50 24.38 29.02 -51.09
C LEU A 50 24.33 28.61 -49.61
N GLN A 51 24.51 27.32 -49.31
CA GLN A 51 24.52 26.79 -47.94
C GLN A 51 25.45 25.58 -47.86
N VAL A 52 26.48 25.66 -47.02
CA VAL A 52 27.50 24.60 -46.88
C VAL A 52 27.87 24.37 -45.42
N THR A 53 28.19 23.12 -45.07
CA THR A 53 28.75 22.79 -43.75
C THR A 53 30.22 22.41 -43.91
N ILE A 54 31.09 23.02 -43.11
CA ILE A 54 32.53 22.75 -43.11
C ILE A 54 32.93 22.28 -41.73
N ALA A 55 33.31 21.01 -41.61
CA ALA A 55 33.75 20.36 -40.37
C ALA A 55 34.83 19.31 -40.68
N ASP A 56 35.75 19.10 -39.74
CA ASP A 56 36.68 17.97 -39.78
C ASP A 56 36.08 16.83 -38.94
N VAL A 57 35.83 15.68 -39.56
CA VAL A 57 35.05 14.61 -38.95
C VAL A 57 35.80 13.29 -39.03
N ASP A 58 36.07 12.70 -37.88
CA ASP A 58 36.47 11.31 -37.72
C ASP A 58 35.23 10.42 -37.86
N TRP A 59 34.95 10.01 -39.10
CA TRP A 59 33.77 9.23 -39.44
C TRP A 59 33.72 7.86 -38.76
N GLU A 60 34.86 7.28 -38.35
CA GLU A 60 34.89 6.00 -37.62
C GLU A 60 34.27 6.13 -36.22
N LYS A 61 34.42 7.28 -35.57
CA LYS A 61 33.81 7.57 -34.26
C LYS A 61 32.42 8.21 -34.38
N PHE A 62 32.25 9.11 -35.33
CA PHE A 62 31.04 9.92 -35.46
C PHE A 62 29.87 9.13 -36.07
N ALA A 63 30.10 8.39 -37.16
CA ALA A 63 29.01 7.76 -37.92
C ALA A 63 28.22 6.69 -37.14
N PRO A 64 28.86 5.74 -36.42
CA PRO A 64 28.13 4.72 -35.66
C PRO A 64 27.24 5.34 -34.58
N THR A 65 27.77 6.32 -33.84
CA THR A 65 27.05 7.01 -32.76
C THR A 65 25.90 7.88 -33.29
N PHE A 66 26.13 8.61 -34.39
CA PHE A 66 25.15 9.56 -34.93
C PHE A 66 23.97 8.88 -35.62
N THR A 67 24.21 7.76 -36.32
CA THR A 67 23.16 7.01 -37.04
C THR A 67 22.42 5.99 -36.18
N LEU A 68 22.85 5.78 -34.92
CA LEU A 68 22.33 4.75 -34.00
C LEU A 68 20.83 4.91 -33.65
N ARG A 69 20.32 6.16 -33.65
CA ARG A 69 18.91 6.48 -33.32
C ARG A 69 18.01 6.61 -34.55
N ARG A 70 18.56 7.03 -35.70
CA ARG A 70 17.84 7.21 -36.96
C ARG A 70 18.84 7.23 -38.14
N PRO A 71 18.57 6.52 -39.25
CA PRO A 71 19.38 6.64 -40.47
C PRO A 71 19.44 8.09 -40.95
N SER A 72 20.60 8.54 -41.42
CA SER A 72 20.81 9.88 -41.96
C SER A 72 21.23 9.81 -43.43
N PRO A 73 20.28 9.96 -44.37
CA PRO A 73 20.57 9.95 -45.81
C PRO A 73 21.61 10.97 -46.24
N LEU A 74 21.75 12.07 -45.47
CA LEU A 74 22.68 13.17 -45.72
C LEU A 74 24.15 12.72 -45.64
N ILE A 75 24.50 11.85 -44.69
CA ILE A 75 25.90 11.42 -44.47
C ILE A 75 26.15 9.98 -44.92
N GLU A 76 25.11 9.12 -44.97
CA GLU A 76 25.23 7.72 -45.41
C GLU A 76 25.61 7.57 -46.89
N ALA A 77 25.37 8.59 -47.70
CA ALA A 77 25.85 8.62 -49.08
C ALA A 77 27.39 8.73 -49.17
N LEU A 78 28.07 9.20 -48.13
CA LEU A 78 29.51 9.39 -48.12
C LEU A 78 30.25 8.04 -48.06
N PRO A 79 31.23 7.79 -48.95
CA PRO A 79 32.00 6.53 -48.98
C PRO A 79 32.75 6.20 -47.68
N GLU A 80 33.18 7.22 -46.94
CA GLU A 80 33.90 7.12 -45.65
C GLU A 80 32.95 6.65 -44.55
N VAL A 81 31.74 7.19 -44.51
CA VAL A 81 30.68 6.81 -43.56
C VAL A 81 30.23 5.37 -43.79
N ARG A 82 30.06 4.96 -45.05
CA ARG A 82 29.72 3.55 -45.38
C ARG A 82 30.78 2.56 -44.91
N ARG A 83 32.07 2.92 -45.03
CA ARG A 83 33.17 2.08 -44.52
C ARG A 83 33.17 2.01 -42.99
N ALA A 84 32.99 3.13 -42.30
CA ALA A 84 32.91 3.19 -40.85
C ALA A 84 31.74 2.34 -40.29
N LEU A 85 30.56 2.43 -40.89
CA LEU A 85 29.39 1.65 -40.49
C LEU A 85 29.55 0.15 -40.79
N ALA A 86 30.18 -0.22 -41.91
CA ALA A 86 30.49 -1.61 -42.23
C ALA A 86 31.49 -2.22 -41.24
N ALA A 87 32.52 -1.48 -40.82
CA ALA A 87 33.49 -1.93 -39.82
C ALA A 87 32.85 -2.10 -38.42
N ALA A 88 31.97 -1.18 -38.01
CA ALA A 88 31.22 -1.27 -36.76
C ALA A 88 30.18 -2.42 -36.75
N SER A 89 29.58 -2.72 -37.91
CA SER A 89 28.68 -3.88 -38.09
C SER A 89 29.41 -5.22 -37.90
N VAL A 90 30.68 -5.32 -38.32
CA VAL A 90 31.48 -6.55 -38.14
C VAL A 90 31.93 -6.69 -36.68
N ALA A 91 32.29 -5.59 -36.01
CA ALA A 91 32.65 -5.59 -34.58
C ALA A 91 31.46 -5.92 -33.65
N SER A 92 30.25 -5.50 -33.99
CA SER A 92 29.02 -5.81 -33.22
C SER A 92 28.50 -7.24 -33.43
N SER A 93 28.91 -7.92 -34.51
CA SER A 93 28.56 -9.33 -34.78
C SER A 93 29.48 -10.37 -34.12
N GLY A 94 30.55 -9.93 -33.44
CA GLY A 94 31.63 -10.80 -32.96
C GLY A 94 31.81 -10.92 -31.45
N GLY A 95 30.88 -10.45 -30.60
CA GLY A 95 31.18 -10.28 -29.17
C GLY A 95 30.05 -10.48 -28.15
N GLY A 96 28.99 -11.25 -28.43
CA GLY A 96 27.85 -11.34 -27.49
C GLY A 96 27.10 -12.66 -27.53
N ALA A 97 27.78 -13.79 -27.33
CA ALA A 97 27.12 -15.11 -27.22
C ALA A 97 27.35 -15.83 -25.87
N ASP A 98 28.18 -15.29 -24.96
CA ASP A 98 28.49 -15.96 -23.68
C ASP A 98 27.83 -15.33 -22.44
N SER A 99 27.22 -14.14 -22.53
CA SER A 99 26.55 -13.49 -21.39
C SER A 99 25.02 -13.63 -21.37
N ASP A 100 24.41 -14.08 -22.47
CA ASP A 100 22.95 -14.17 -22.64
C ASP A 100 22.30 -15.25 -21.76
N SER A 101 23.07 -16.15 -21.13
CA SER A 101 22.54 -17.26 -20.33
C SER A 101 22.71 -17.11 -18.81
N ALA A 102 23.80 -16.52 -18.31
CA ALA A 102 24.15 -16.64 -16.90
C ALA A 102 23.15 -15.98 -15.93
N LEU A 103 22.81 -14.70 -16.11
CA LEU A 103 21.86 -14.02 -15.23
C LEU A 103 20.42 -14.48 -15.49
N ALA A 104 20.04 -14.71 -16.74
CA ALA A 104 18.70 -15.19 -17.10
C ALA A 104 18.42 -16.58 -16.53
N ASP A 105 19.39 -17.49 -16.58
CA ASP A 105 19.27 -18.85 -16.03
C ASP A 105 19.34 -18.84 -14.50
N GLN A 106 20.12 -17.93 -13.90
CA GLN A 106 20.09 -17.68 -12.45
C GLN A 106 18.70 -17.20 -12.00
N VAL A 107 18.11 -16.22 -12.68
CA VAL A 107 16.77 -15.68 -12.34
C VAL A 107 15.68 -16.75 -12.53
N LYS A 108 15.75 -17.59 -13.57
CA LYS A 108 14.79 -18.71 -13.78
C LYS A 108 14.83 -19.76 -12.67
N ALA A 109 15.99 -19.99 -12.06
CA ALA A 109 16.18 -20.96 -11.00
C ALA A 109 15.68 -20.47 -9.62
N LEU A 110 15.37 -19.17 -9.49
CA LEU A 110 14.92 -18.53 -8.25
C LEU A 110 13.40 -18.45 -8.16
N THR A 111 12.87 -18.42 -6.93
CA THR A 111 11.46 -18.13 -6.67
C THR A 111 11.11 -16.68 -7.01
N ARG A 112 9.82 -16.35 -7.20
CA ARG A 112 9.40 -14.99 -7.57
C ARG A 112 9.92 -13.91 -6.60
N SER A 113 9.84 -14.17 -5.30
CA SER A 113 10.33 -13.23 -4.27
C SER A 113 11.83 -13.01 -4.36
N GLU A 114 12.60 -14.06 -4.67
CA GLU A 114 14.06 -13.98 -4.83
C GLU A 114 14.44 -13.30 -6.15
N GLN A 115 13.67 -13.50 -7.22
CA GLN A 115 13.83 -12.79 -8.49
C GLN A 115 13.65 -11.28 -8.29
N ASP A 116 12.54 -10.87 -7.68
CA ASP A 116 12.22 -9.46 -7.45
C ASP A 116 13.29 -8.79 -6.56
N ARG A 117 13.80 -9.50 -5.55
CA ARG A 117 14.88 -9.02 -4.67
C ARG A 117 16.21 -8.87 -5.41
N LEU A 118 16.68 -9.93 -6.08
CA LEU A 118 17.95 -9.92 -6.82
C LEU A 118 17.98 -8.77 -7.84
N LEU A 119 16.88 -8.58 -8.57
CA LEU A 119 16.79 -7.54 -9.59
C LEU A 119 16.65 -6.15 -8.98
N THR A 120 15.95 -6.00 -7.85
CA THR A 120 15.89 -4.72 -7.12
C THR A 120 17.28 -4.33 -6.60
N ASP A 121 18.02 -5.28 -6.04
CA ASP A 121 19.38 -5.01 -5.54
C ASP A 121 20.37 -4.72 -6.67
N LEU A 122 20.25 -5.39 -7.81
CA LEU A 122 21.00 -5.06 -9.02
C LEU A 122 20.74 -3.62 -9.46
N VAL A 123 19.47 -3.22 -9.56
CA VAL A 123 19.09 -1.86 -9.95
C VAL A 123 19.63 -0.83 -8.97
N ARG A 124 19.54 -1.09 -7.66
CA ARG A 124 20.05 -0.20 -6.61
C ARG A 124 21.58 -0.10 -6.63
N ALA A 125 22.28 -1.21 -6.86
CA ALA A 125 23.74 -1.23 -6.95
C ALA A 125 24.24 -0.42 -8.15
N GLU A 126 23.63 -0.60 -9.33
CA GLU A 126 23.97 0.20 -10.51
C GLU A 126 23.60 1.67 -10.32
N ALA A 127 22.46 1.96 -9.68
CA ALA A 127 22.05 3.33 -9.38
C ALA A 127 23.01 4.04 -8.42
N ALA A 128 23.42 3.36 -7.35
CA ALA A 128 24.41 3.85 -6.40
C ALA A 128 25.76 4.12 -7.07
N ALA A 129 26.17 3.25 -8.00
CA ALA A 129 27.43 3.41 -8.71
C ALA A 129 27.42 4.61 -9.68
N VAL A 130 26.29 4.93 -10.32
CA VAL A 130 26.15 6.13 -11.17
C VAL A 130 26.17 7.41 -10.32
N LEU A 131 25.44 7.42 -9.20
CA LEU A 131 25.33 8.58 -8.31
C LEU A 131 26.51 8.72 -7.32
N LYS A 132 27.47 7.79 -7.35
CA LYS A 132 28.61 7.72 -6.43
C LYS A 132 28.20 7.64 -4.95
N TYR A 133 27.09 6.97 -4.68
CA TYR A 133 26.70 6.64 -3.31
C TYR A 133 27.62 5.55 -2.74
N PRO A 134 27.88 5.57 -1.42
CA PRO A 134 28.83 4.64 -0.80
C PRO A 134 28.39 3.17 -0.87
N SER A 135 27.09 2.91 -1.05
CA SER A 135 26.54 1.56 -1.20
C SER A 135 25.14 1.59 -1.84
N ALA A 136 24.69 0.43 -2.33
CA ALA A 136 23.32 0.21 -2.80
C ALA A 136 22.26 0.49 -1.71
N ALA A 137 22.62 0.30 -0.43
CA ALA A 137 21.74 0.54 0.70
C ALA A 137 21.34 2.03 0.85
N ALA A 138 22.16 2.95 0.37
CA ALA A 138 21.86 4.38 0.35
C ALA A 138 20.83 4.79 -0.72
N VAL A 139 20.48 3.87 -1.64
CA VAL A 139 19.42 4.06 -2.63
C VAL A 139 18.14 3.42 -2.10
N GLU A 140 17.13 4.23 -1.80
CA GLU A 140 15.84 3.73 -1.33
C GLU A 140 15.04 3.07 -2.47
N PRO A 141 14.49 1.85 -2.28
CA PRO A 141 13.90 1.07 -3.39
C PRO A 141 12.68 1.74 -4.05
N ASN A 142 11.84 2.40 -3.24
CA ASN A 142 10.58 3.01 -3.67
C ASN A 142 10.72 4.51 -3.99
N ARG A 143 11.91 5.07 -3.81
CA ARG A 143 12.16 6.48 -4.08
C ARG A 143 12.40 6.68 -5.57
N ALA A 144 11.83 7.74 -6.13
CA ALA A 144 11.97 8.03 -7.54
C ALA A 144 13.44 8.34 -7.88
N PHE A 145 13.94 7.83 -9.00
CA PHE A 145 15.32 8.10 -9.46
C PHE A 145 15.59 9.61 -9.59
N SER A 146 14.61 10.40 -10.02
CA SER A 146 14.72 11.87 -10.10
C SER A 146 15.02 12.52 -8.75
N GLU A 147 14.42 12.03 -7.66
CA GLU A 147 14.68 12.54 -6.31
C GLU A 147 16.04 12.15 -5.76
N LEU A 148 16.60 11.05 -6.26
CA LEU A 148 17.95 10.59 -5.94
C LEU A 148 19.03 11.38 -6.72
N GLY A 149 18.62 12.24 -7.66
CA GLY A 149 19.52 13.08 -8.46
C GLY A 149 19.79 12.55 -9.87
N PHE A 150 18.99 11.61 -10.39
CA PHE A 150 19.06 11.22 -11.79
C PHE A 150 18.48 12.32 -12.70
N ASP A 151 19.29 12.71 -13.68
CA ASP A 151 18.96 13.59 -14.80
C ASP A 151 18.95 12.83 -16.13
N SER A 152 18.75 13.53 -17.25
CA SER A 152 18.71 12.91 -18.58
C SER A 152 20.02 12.23 -19.00
N LEU A 153 21.17 12.60 -18.43
CA LEU A 153 22.48 12.05 -18.79
C LEU A 153 22.81 10.82 -17.95
N THR A 154 22.64 10.92 -16.64
CA THR A 154 22.83 9.83 -15.68
C THR A 154 21.79 8.72 -15.87
N SER A 155 20.59 9.03 -16.35
CA SER A 155 19.59 8.02 -16.73
C SER A 155 20.04 7.14 -17.90
N VAL A 156 20.76 7.73 -18.87
CA VAL A 156 21.34 7.00 -20.01
C VAL A 156 22.49 6.11 -19.54
N GLU A 157 23.27 6.57 -18.57
CA GLU A 157 24.34 5.80 -17.95
C GLU A 157 23.81 4.59 -17.17
N LEU A 158 22.81 4.78 -16.30
CA LEU A 158 22.18 3.66 -15.57
C LEU A 158 21.58 2.64 -16.54
N ARG A 159 20.85 3.09 -17.56
CA ARG A 159 20.33 2.21 -18.61
C ARG A 159 21.43 1.41 -19.31
N ASN A 160 22.57 2.02 -19.64
CA ASN A 160 23.69 1.31 -20.28
C ASN A 160 24.27 0.22 -19.36
N ARG A 161 24.44 0.55 -18.08
CA ARG A 161 24.96 -0.37 -17.08
C ARG A 161 24.01 -1.54 -16.86
N LEU A 162 22.71 -1.26 -16.72
CA LEU A 162 21.66 -2.29 -16.64
C LEU A 162 21.59 -3.14 -17.91
N GLY A 163 21.68 -2.54 -19.10
CA GLY A 163 21.68 -3.28 -20.36
C GLY A 163 22.90 -4.20 -20.49
N THR A 164 24.04 -3.76 -19.97
CA THR A 164 25.27 -4.57 -19.90
C THR A 164 25.15 -5.70 -18.89
N ALA A 165 24.61 -5.42 -17.70
CA ALA A 165 24.45 -6.40 -16.63
C ALA A 165 23.39 -7.46 -16.95
N THR A 166 22.35 -7.08 -17.68
CA THR A 166 21.20 -7.96 -17.98
C THR A 166 21.21 -8.58 -19.36
N GLY A 167 22.03 -8.07 -20.30
CA GLY A 167 21.98 -8.47 -21.71
C GLY A 167 20.71 -7.97 -22.45
N LEU A 168 19.81 -7.25 -21.78
CA LEU A 168 18.57 -6.75 -22.38
C LEU A 168 18.80 -5.50 -23.21
N ARG A 169 18.05 -5.39 -24.32
CA ARG A 169 17.93 -4.13 -25.07
C ARG A 169 16.94 -3.20 -24.36
N LEU A 170 17.48 -2.29 -23.54
CA LEU A 170 16.68 -1.37 -22.73
C LEU A 170 16.41 -0.03 -23.46
N PRO A 171 15.17 0.49 -23.43
CA PRO A 171 14.81 1.75 -24.08
C PRO A 171 15.49 2.96 -23.43
N ALA A 172 15.63 4.06 -24.17
CA ALA A 172 16.22 5.30 -23.65
C ALA A 172 15.35 5.99 -22.58
N THR A 173 14.06 5.65 -22.51
CA THR A 173 13.08 6.18 -21.55
C THR A 173 12.96 5.34 -20.28
N LEU A 174 13.78 4.29 -20.12
CA LEU A 174 13.68 3.27 -19.08
C LEU A 174 13.40 3.84 -17.67
N LEU A 175 14.19 4.81 -17.20
CA LEU A 175 14.03 5.37 -15.85
C LEU A 175 12.84 6.32 -15.71
N PHE A 176 12.25 6.79 -16.82
CA PHE A 176 11.04 7.60 -16.82
C PHE A 176 9.79 6.72 -16.79
N ASP A 177 9.83 5.60 -17.54
CA ASP A 177 8.73 4.64 -17.59
C ASP A 177 8.68 3.77 -16.32
N TYR A 178 9.83 3.54 -15.69
CA TYR A 178 9.98 2.74 -14.47
C TYR A 178 10.75 3.55 -13.41
N PRO A 179 10.06 4.44 -12.66
CA PRO A 179 10.70 5.53 -11.93
C PRO A 179 11.38 5.13 -10.61
N THR A 180 11.16 3.91 -10.12
CA THR A 180 11.73 3.40 -8.87
C THR A 180 12.51 2.11 -9.11
N SER A 181 13.36 1.73 -8.16
CA SER A 181 14.18 0.52 -8.29
C SER A 181 13.33 -0.75 -8.34
N VAL A 182 12.23 -0.79 -7.59
CA VAL A 182 11.30 -1.93 -7.54
C VAL A 182 10.56 -2.09 -8.87
N VAL A 183 10.01 -1.00 -9.41
CA VAL A 183 9.23 -1.03 -10.66
C VAL A 183 10.15 -1.36 -11.86
N LEU A 184 11.37 -0.85 -11.85
CA LEU A 184 12.36 -1.18 -12.87
C LEU A 184 12.83 -2.64 -12.77
N ALA A 185 12.98 -3.19 -11.56
CA ALA A 185 13.31 -4.59 -11.37
C ALA A 185 12.24 -5.54 -11.93
N GLU A 186 10.95 -5.21 -11.76
CA GLU A 186 9.84 -5.97 -12.34
C GLU A 186 9.88 -5.97 -13.88
N TYR A 187 10.20 -4.83 -14.49
CA TYR A 187 10.40 -4.74 -15.94
C TYR A 187 11.56 -5.62 -16.41
N LEU A 188 12.72 -5.55 -15.73
CA LEU A 188 13.88 -6.37 -16.07
C LEU A 188 13.58 -7.86 -15.91
N ARG A 189 12.81 -8.25 -14.89
CA ARG A 189 12.37 -9.65 -14.67
C ARG A 189 11.57 -10.17 -15.86
N THR A 190 10.63 -9.36 -16.33
CA THR A 190 9.79 -9.70 -17.49
C THR A 190 10.63 -9.89 -18.75
N GLY A 191 11.62 -9.03 -18.96
CA GLY A 191 12.57 -9.14 -20.06
C GLY A 191 13.48 -10.37 -19.99
N LEU A 192 14.06 -10.66 -18.82
CA LEU A 192 15.01 -11.77 -18.61
C LEU A 192 14.35 -13.16 -18.68
N LEU A 193 13.12 -13.28 -18.19
CA LEU A 193 12.39 -14.54 -18.21
C LEU A 193 11.69 -14.82 -19.55
N GLY A 194 11.75 -13.88 -20.50
CA GLY A 194 11.05 -14.01 -21.79
C GLY A 194 9.54 -14.12 -21.64
N ILE A 195 8.98 -13.64 -20.53
CA ILE A 195 7.53 -13.71 -20.21
C ILE A 195 6.73 -12.69 -21.05
N GLY A 196 7.38 -11.87 -21.87
CA GLY A 196 6.74 -10.93 -22.78
C GLY A 196 7.52 -10.75 -24.09
N GLY A 197 7.38 -11.70 -25.01
CA GLY A 197 7.53 -11.41 -26.44
C GLY A 197 6.28 -10.68 -26.93
N ASP A 198 6.45 -9.47 -27.45
CA ASP A 198 5.45 -8.53 -27.95
C ASP A 198 4.56 -7.84 -26.89
N GLY A 199 5.13 -6.82 -26.25
CA GLY A 199 4.51 -5.48 -26.15
C GLY A 199 3.23 -5.24 -25.34
N GLU A 200 2.58 -6.24 -24.73
CA GLU A 200 1.25 -6.00 -24.14
C GLU A 200 0.82 -6.99 -23.03
N ALA A 201 1.67 -7.36 -22.06
CA ALA A 201 1.18 -8.06 -20.85
C ALA A 201 2.19 -8.12 -19.69
N ALA A 202 2.16 -7.10 -18.81
CA ALA A 202 2.49 -7.21 -17.38
C ALA A 202 1.93 -6.00 -16.61
N ARG A 203 0.65 -5.69 -16.84
CA ARG A 203 -0.15 -5.00 -15.82
C ARG A 203 -0.64 -6.09 -14.85
N PRO A 204 -0.71 -5.86 -13.51
CA PRO A 204 -1.57 -6.68 -12.67
C PRO A 204 -2.91 -6.74 -13.39
N LYS A 205 -3.45 -7.95 -13.64
CA LYS A 205 -4.64 -8.15 -14.47
C LYS A 205 -5.65 -7.06 -14.14
N ALA A 206 -5.72 -6.04 -15.01
CA ALA A 206 -6.86 -5.17 -15.10
C ALA A 206 -7.99 -6.18 -15.30
N THR A 207 -8.85 -6.28 -14.29
CA THR A 207 -10.13 -6.97 -14.43
C THR A 207 -10.65 -6.56 -15.79
N ALA A 208 -10.68 -7.52 -16.71
CA ALA A 208 -11.09 -7.29 -18.07
C ALA A 208 -12.39 -6.49 -17.97
N VAL A 209 -12.40 -5.29 -18.54
CA VAL A 209 -13.57 -4.41 -18.58
C VAL A 209 -14.68 -5.23 -19.23
N ALA A 210 -15.51 -5.82 -18.39
CA ALA A 210 -16.47 -6.82 -18.77
C ALA A 210 -17.69 -6.10 -19.35
N GLY A 211 -17.79 -6.15 -20.68
CA GLY A 211 -18.99 -5.78 -21.42
C GLY A 211 -19.18 -4.27 -21.58
N ARG A 212 -19.59 -3.85 -22.79
CA ARG A 212 -20.24 -2.55 -22.96
C ARG A 212 -21.47 -2.55 -22.07
N THR A 213 -21.42 -1.82 -20.96
CA THR A 213 -22.56 -1.67 -20.06
C THR A 213 -23.61 -0.75 -20.70
N GLY A 214 -24.84 -0.81 -20.20
CA GLY A 214 -25.92 0.04 -20.69
C GLY A 214 -25.59 1.50 -20.44
N ALA A 215 -25.93 2.38 -21.39
CA ALA A 215 -25.77 3.84 -21.23
C ALA A 215 -26.45 4.40 -19.97
N ASP A 216 -27.35 3.64 -19.36
CA ASP A 216 -28.20 3.97 -18.22
C ASP A 216 -27.68 3.39 -16.88
N GLU A 217 -26.45 2.89 -16.83
CA GLU A 217 -25.89 2.31 -15.60
C GLU A 217 -25.86 3.34 -14.43
N PRO A 218 -26.45 3.00 -13.27
CA PRO A 218 -26.39 3.84 -12.08
C PRO A 218 -24.98 3.90 -11.50
N ILE A 219 -24.56 5.09 -11.06
CA ILE A 219 -23.24 5.32 -10.49
C ILE A 219 -23.37 5.46 -8.98
N ALA A 220 -22.70 4.60 -8.22
CA ALA A 220 -22.67 4.64 -6.77
C ALA A 220 -21.70 5.73 -6.29
N ILE A 221 -22.13 6.50 -5.28
CA ILE A 221 -21.23 7.32 -4.47
C ILE A 221 -20.79 6.45 -3.29
N VAL A 222 -19.49 6.16 -3.22
CA VAL A 222 -18.94 5.20 -2.24
C VAL A 222 -18.06 5.85 -1.17
N GLY A 223 -17.59 7.08 -1.42
CA GLY A 223 -16.80 7.85 -0.47
C GLY A 223 -16.98 9.36 -0.65
N LEU A 224 -16.79 10.11 0.44
CA LEU A 224 -16.92 11.57 0.48
C LEU A 224 -15.82 12.15 1.36
N GLY A 225 -15.20 13.25 0.95
CA GLY A 225 -14.27 14.05 1.76
C GLY A 225 -14.47 15.54 1.50
N CYS A 226 -14.27 16.41 2.50
CA CYS A 226 -14.44 17.85 2.31
C CYS A 226 -13.73 18.72 3.36
N ARG A 227 -13.51 19.99 2.97
CA ARG A 227 -13.15 21.11 3.83
C ARG A 227 -14.05 22.30 3.51
N PHE A 228 -14.75 22.84 4.49
CA PHE A 228 -15.62 24.02 4.33
C PHE A 228 -15.44 25.01 5.50
N PRO A 229 -15.88 26.27 5.37
CA PRO A 229 -15.78 27.25 6.45
C PRO A 229 -16.47 26.80 7.73
N GLY A 230 -16.09 27.40 8.87
CA GLY A 230 -16.66 27.05 10.17
C GLY A 230 -15.98 25.84 10.84
N GLY A 231 -14.76 25.50 10.44
CA GLY A 231 -14.00 24.37 10.98
C GLY A 231 -14.48 23.00 10.47
N ILE A 232 -15.18 22.97 9.34
CA ILE A 232 -15.72 21.74 8.75
C ILE A 232 -14.58 20.99 8.09
N THR A 233 -14.24 19.83 8.65
CA THR A 233 -13.18 18.94 8.15
C THR A 233 -13.71 17.62 7.60
N SER A 234 -15.00 17.33 7.77
CA SER A 234 -15.62 16.08 7.33
C SER A 234 -17.07 16.28 6.84
N PRO A 235 -17.64 15.31 6.10
CA PRO A 235 -19.06 15.31 5.75
C PRO A 235 -19.99 15.37 6.98
N GLU A 236 -19.58 14.77 8.10
CA GLU A 236 -20.31 14.79 9.37
C GLU A 236 -20.29 16.17 10.01
N ASP A 237 -19.15 16.87 10.03
CA ASP A 237 -19.08 18.25 10.53
C ASP A 237 -19.99 19.18 9.72
N LEU A 238 -20.01 19.00 8.39
CA LEU A 238 -20.93 19.73 7.52
C LEU A 238 -22.38 19.43 7.89
N TRP A 239 -22.71 18.15 8.10
CA TRP A 239 -24.06 17.76 8.50
C TRP A 239 -24.47 18.36 9.84
N GLU A 240 -23.59 18.34 10.84
CA GLU A 240 -23.84 18.93 12.17
C GLU A 240 -24.13 20.44 12.06
N LEU A 241 -23.35 21.18 11.27
CA LEU A 241 -23.60 22.60 11.01
C LEU A 241 -24.96 22.82 10.33
N LEU A 242 -25.29 22.02 9.31
CA LEU A 242 -26.55 22.16 8.58
C LEU A 242 -27.78 21.79 9.44
N ALA A 243 -27.70 20.69 10.18
CA ALA A 243 -28.79 20.20 11.02
C ALA A 243 -29.06 21.12 12.22
N SER A 244 -28.03 21.78 12.75
CA SER A 244 -28.16 22.78 13.82
C SER A 244 -28.55 24.18 13.31
N GLY A 245 -28.60 24.39 11.99
CA GLY A 245 -28.92 25.69 11.40
C GLY A 245 -27.80 26.73 11.54
N GLY A 246 -26.54 26.29 11.57
CA GLY A 246 -25.37 27.16 11.70
C GLY A 246 -25.04 27.97 10.45
N ASP A 247 -24.44 29.15 10.67
CA ASP A 247 -23.94 30.10 9.67
C ASP A 247 -22.42 30.25 9.85
N ALA A 248 -21.67 29.92 8.80
CA ALA A 248 -20.21 29.91 8.78
C ALA A 248 -19.58 31.16 8.15
N ILE A 249 -20.39 32.19 7.84
CA ILE A 249 -19.89 33.45 7.29
C ILE A 249 -19.22 34.29 8.39
N GLY A 250 -17.94 34.59 8.18
CA GLY A 250 -17.10 35.35 9.12
C GLY A 250 -16.44 36.56 8.47
N ALA A 251 -15.58 37.25 9.23
CA ALA A 251 -14.74 38.33 8.71
C ALA A 251 -13.61 37.79 7.82
N PHE A 252 -13.03 38.65 7.00
CA PHE A 252 -11.84 38.31 6.20
C PHE A 252 -10.67 37.78 7.06
N PRO A 253 -9.88 36.83 6.53
CA PRO A 253 -8.78 36.22 7.25
C PRO A 253 -7.62 37.20 7.44
N THR A 254 -7.06 37.26 8.65
CA THR A 254 -5.91 38.13 8.98
C THR A 254 -4.55 37.47 8.77
N ASN A 255 -4.52 36.20 8.38
CA ASN A 255 -3.31 35.38 8.21
C ASN A 255 -2.89 35.19 6.74
N ARG A 256 -3.45 35.97 5.80
CA ARG A 256 -3.18 35.86 4.35
C ARG A 256 -2.32 36.99 3.77
N GLY A 257 -1.85 37.91 4.62
CA GLY A 257 -1.09 39.09 4.18
C GLY A 257 -1.93 40.15 3.44
N TRP A 258 -3.25 40.09 3.54
CA TRP A 258 -4.16 41.06 2.94
C TRP A 258 -4.18 42.35 3.77
N ASP A 259 -4.02 43.50 3.14
CA ASP A 259 -4.26 44.79 3.77
C ASP A 259 -5.77 45.10 3.79
N ILE A 260 -6.46 44.52 4.76
CA ILE A 260 -7.94 44.59 4.88
C ILE A 260 -8.44 46.04 4.97
N ASP A 261 -7.65 46.93 5.54
CA ASP A 261 -8.04 48.33 5.70
C ASP A 261 -7.98 49.10 4.39
N SER A 262 -6.93 48.90 3.57
CA SER A 262 -6.84 49.58 2.26
C SER A 262 -7.76 49.00 1.19
N ILE A 263 -8.12 47.72 1.28
CA ILE A 263 -9.01 47.09 0.27
C ILE A 263 -10.49 47.40 0.50
N TYR A 264 -10.89 48.04 1.60
CA TYR A 264 -12.31 48.29 1.88
C TYR A 264 -12.71 49.73 1.63
N ASP A 265 -13.80 49.91 0.89
CA ASP A 265 -14.51 51.18 0.81
C ASP A 265 -16.02 50.90 0.76
N PRO A 266 -16.85 51.52 1.62
CA PRO A 266 -18.30 51.32 1.60
C PRO A 266 -18.96 51.83 0.30
N ASP A 267 -18.30 52.67 -0.51
CA ASP A 267 -18.78 53.10 -1.83
C ASP A 267 -18.48 52.03 -2.90
N PRO A 268 -19.52 51.38 -3.48
CA PRO A 268 -19.34 50.44 -4.59
C PRO A 268 -18.76 51.07 -5.87
N GLY A 269 -18.69 52.40 -5.95
CA GLY A 269 -18.07 53.17 -7.02
C GLY A 269 -16.56 53.36 -6.88
N HIS A 270 -15.95 53.12 -5.71
CA HIS A 270 -14.53 53.43 -5.45
C HIS A 270 -13.53 52.39 -6.02
N THR A 271 -12.79 52.68 -7.08
CA THR A 271 -11.99 51.65 -7.81
C THR A 271 -10.95 50.94 -6.93
N GLY A 272 -10.78 49.63 -7.13
CA GLY A 272 -9.76 48.84 -6.45
C GLY A 272 -10.12 48.34 -5.06
N THR A 273 -11.34 48.63 -4.58
CA THR A 273 -11.81 48.24 -3.25
C THR A 273 -13.07 47.37 -3.29
N SER A 274 -13.27 46.62 -2.21
CA SER A 274 -14.46 45.85 -1.86
C SER A 274 -15.33 46.63 -0.88
N TYR A 275 -16.65 46.62 -1.06
CA TYR A 275 -17.57 47.15 -0.04
C TYR A 275 -17.99 46.10 1.01
N VAL A 276 -17.42 44.89 0.93
CA VAL A 276 -17.68 43.78 1.84
C VAL A 276 -16.38 43.37 2.54
N ARG A 277 -16.48 43.01 3.83
CA ARG A 277 -15.39 42.46 4.68
C ARG A 277 -15.72 41.09 5.27
N HIS A 278 -16.76 40.42 4.75
CA HIS A 278 -17.24 39.13 5.23
C HIS A 278 -17.29 38.09 4.10
N GLY A 279 -17.12 36.82 4.47
CA GLY A 279 -17.15 35.67 3.56
C GLY A 279 -16.93 34.35 4.31
N GLY A 280 -16.99 33.23 3.60
CA GLY A 280 -16.64 31.92 4.14
C GLY A 280 -15.18 31.59 3.86
N PHE A 281 -14.38 31.32 4.89
CA PHE A 281 -12.94 31.07 4.73
C PHE A 281 -12.47 29.77 5.40
N LEU A 282 -11.50 29.13 4.77
CA LEU A 282 -10.70 28.06 5.36
C LEU A 282 -9.51 28.73 6.08
N HIS A 283 -9.60 28.88 7.39
CA HIS A 283 -8.53 29.55 8.16
C HIS A 283 -7.20 28.79 8.14
N GLU A 284 -7.27 27.46 8.05
CA GLU A 284 -6.14 26.52 8.03
C GLU A 284 -5.73 26.12 6.60
N ALA A 285 -6.17 26.84 5.55
CA ALA A 285 -5.84 26.46 4.16
C ALA A 285 -4.34 26.49 3.84
N THR A 286 -3.51 27.07 4.72
CA THR A 286 -2.05 27.07 4.58
C THR A 286 -1.40 25.80 5.08
N ASP A 287 -2.10 25.03 5.92
CA ASP A 287 -1.58 23.85 6.59
C ASP A 287 -1.58 22.67 5.61
N PHE A 288 -0.54 21.84 5.67
CA PHE A 288 -0.37 20.70 4.78
C PHE A 288 0.71 19.74 5.28
N ASP A 289 0.41 18.45 5.35
CA ASP A 289 1.40 17.41 5.66
C ASP A 289 2.20 17.03 4.40
N ALA A 290 3.19 17.86 4.06
CA ALA A 290 4.03 17.64 2.88
C ALA A 290 4.82 16.31 2.95
N GLY A 291 5.31 15.96 4.14
CA GLY A 291 6.06 14.72 4.36
C GLY A 291 5.21 13.48 4.07
N PHE A 292 3.93 13.51 4.45
CA PHE A 292 3.02 12.39 4.19
C PHE A 292 2.86 12.10 2.69
N PHE A 293 2.82 13.13 1.85
CA PHE A 293 2.68 12.98 0.40
C PHE A 293 4.01 12.88 -0.36
N GLY A 294 5.14 12.79 0.34
CA GLY A 294 6.47 12.74 -0.29
C GLY A 294 6.88 14.06 -0.96
N ILE A 295 6.31 15.18 -0.50
CA ILE A 295 6.54 16.51 -1.07
C ILE A 295 7.54 17.26 -0.20
N SER A 296 8.56 17.85 -0.82
CA SER A 296 9.55 18.62 -0.08
C SER A 296 8.93 19.92 0.48
N PRO A 297 9.41 20.44 1.63
CA PRO A 297 8.91 21.71 2.17
C PRO A 297 9.00 22.87 1.17
N ARG A 298 10.04 22.89 0.31
CA ARG A 298 10.21 23.91 -0.71
C ARG A 298 9.15 23.83 -1.80
N GLU A 299 8.83 22.63 -2.26
CA GLU A 299 7.76 22.42 -3.23
C GLU A 299 6.39 22.77 -2.63
N ALA A 300 6.13 22.34 -1.38
CA ALA A 300 4.87 22.63 -0.69
C ALA A 300 4.60 24.14 -0.56
N LEU A 301 5.64 24.96 -0.30
CA LEU A 301 5.53 26.43 -0.28
C LEU A 301 5.12 27.01 -1.64
N ALA A 302 5.57 26.42 -2.75
CA ALA A 302 5.23 26.86 -4.09
C ALA A 302 3.86 26.34 -4.59
N MET A 303 3.27 25.35 -3.92
CA MET A 303 1.99 24.75 -4.31
C MET A 303 0.80 25.62 -3.95
N ASP A 304 -0.13 25.82 -4.88
CA ASP A 304 -1.45 26.39 -4.61
C ASP A 304 -2.16 25.55 -3.51
N PRO A 305 -2.70 26.17 -2.45
CA PRO A 305 -3.52 25.50 -1.44
C PRO A 305 -4.62 24.58 -2.01
N GLN A 306 -5.17 24.91 -3.19
CA GLN A 306 -6.15 24.05 -3.88
C GLN A 306 -5.59 22.66 -4.21
N GLN A 307 -4.31 22.57 -4.60
CA GLN A 307 -3.64 21.28 -4.86
C GLN A 307 -3.45 20.48 -3.57
N ARG A 308 -3.03 21.16 -2.49
CA ARG A 308 -2.80 20.56 -1.17
C ARG A 308 -4.08 19.97 -0.60
N LEU A 309 -5.16 20.77 -0.57
CA LEU A 309 -6.46 20.33 -0.08
C LEU A 309 -7.00 19.16 -0.88
N LEU A 310 -6.88 19.17 -2.21
CA LEU A 310 -7.37 18.06 -3.03
C LEU A 310 -6.58 16.76 -2.85
N LEU A 311 -5.29 16.82 -2.48
CA LEU A 311 -4.56 15.62 -2.06
C LEU A 311 -5.15 15.03 -0.78
N GLU A 312 -5.34 15.86 0.25
CA GLU A 312 -5.91 15.43 1.53
C GLU A 312 -7.33 14.88 1.39
N VAL A 313 -8.25 15.65 0.78
CA VAL A 313 -9.65 15.23 0.70
C VAL A 313 -9.85 14.04 -0.26
N SER A 314 -8.95 13.84 -1.23
CA SER A 314 -8.96 12.62 -2.06
C SER A 314 -8.51 11.40 -1.27
N TRP A 315 -7.43 11.53 -0.48
CA TRP A 315 -6.95 10.46 0.40
C TRP A 315 -8.06 10.04 1.39
N GLU A 316 -8.68 11.00 2.04
CA GLU A 316 -9.76 10.75 3.01
C GLU A 316 -11.00 10.14 2.35
N ALA A 317 -11.39 10.59 1.15
CA ALA A 317 -12.54 10.01 0.45
C ALA A 317 -12.33 8.52 0.15
N LEU A 318 -11.10 8.11 -0.17
CA LEU A 318 -10.71 6.71 -0.38
C LEU A 318 -10.77 5.89 0.92
N GLU A 319 -10.13 6.37 1.99
CA GLU A 319 -10.16 5.66 3.29
C GLU A 319 -11.58 5.51 3.85
N ARG A 320 -12.44 6.52 3.63
CA ARG A 320 -13.85 6.50 4.06
C ARG A 320 -14.72 5.57 3.24
N ALA A 321 -14.31 5.26 2.00
CA ALA A 321 -14.94 4.21 1.20
C ALA A 321 -14.47 2.80 1.59
N GLY A 322 -13.55 2.67 2.55
CA GLY A 322 -12.99 1.39 2.94
C GLY A 322 -11.92 0.86 1.97
N ILE A 323 -11.32 1.75 1.17
CA ILE A 323 -10.32 1.39 0.16
C ILE A 323 -8.94 1.81 0.66
N ASP A 324 -7.98 0.88 0.70
CA ASP A 324 -6.57 1.21 0.89
C ASP A 324 -6.06 2.02 -0.32
N PRO A 325 -5.68 3.31 -0.17
CA PRO A 325 -5.21 4.12 -1.29
C PRO A 325 -4.00 3.53 -2.03
N HIS A 326 -3.12 2.79 -1.35
CA HIS A 326 -1.98 2.15 -2.00
C HIS A 326 -2.38 0.99 -2.92
N SER A 327 -3.52 0.34 -2.68
CA SER A 327 -4.04 -0.74 -3.54
C SER A 327 -4.45 -0.25 -4.93
N LEU A 328 -4.66 1.07 -5.10
CA LEU A 328 -5.08 1.68 -6.37
C LEU A 328 -3.93 2.03 -7.30
N ARG A 329 -2.67 1.86 -6.89
CA ARG A 329 -1.51 2.12 -7.75
C ARG A 329 -1.55 1.25 -9.00
N GLY A 330 -1.36 1.88 -10.16
CA GLY A 330 -1.43 1.23 -11.48
C GLY A 330 -2.85 0.94 -11.98
N THR A 331 -3.89 1.30 -11.24
CA THR A 331 -5.28 1.10 -11.68
C THR A 331 -5.77 2.23 -12.59
N ALA A 332 -6.73 1.93 -13.44
CA ALA A 332 -7.43 2.92 -14.28
C ALA A 332 -8.45 3.74 -13.47
N THR A 333 -8.04 4.31 -12.34
CA THR A 333 -8.86 5.22 -11.54
C THR A 333 -8.73 6.63 -12.10
N GLY A 334 -9.85 7.30 -12.39
CA GLY A 334 -9.87 8.66 -12.95
C GLY A 334 -9.94 9.76 -11.89
N VAL A 335 -9.47 10.96 -12.22
CA VAL A 335 -9.53 12.18 -11.40
C VAL A 335 -10.12 13.33 -12.20
N PHE A 336 -11.27 13.83 -11.77
CA PHE A 336 -12.01 14.92 -12.41
C PHE A 336 -12.20 16.05 -11.39
N ALA A 337 -11.46 17.14 -11.54
CA ALA A 337 -11.41 18.23 -10.58
C ALA A 337 -11.96 19.54 -11.17
N GLY A 338 -12.91 20.17 -10.50
CA GLY A 338 -13.36 21.53 -10.75
C GLY A 338 -12.47 22.53 -10.02
N ALA A 339 -11.71 23.33 -10.74
CA ALA A 339 -10.85 24.35 -10.16
C ALA A 339 -10.53 25.45 -11.16
N SER A 340 -10.19 26.63 -10.65
CA SER A 340 -9.77 27.79 -11.44
C SER A 340 -8.52 28.40 -10.83
N PHE A 341 -7.79 29.17 -11.63
CA PHE A 341 -6.66 29.95 -11.11
C PHE A 341 -7.14 30.99 -10.09
N ALA A 342 -6.58 30.99 -8.88
CA ALA A 342 -7.05 31.81 -7.76
C ALA A 342 -5.99 32.79 -7.21
N GLY A 343 -4.97 33.12 -8.02
CA GLY A 343 -4.02 34.20 -7.73
C GLY A 343 -2.78 33.81 -6.91
N TYR A 344 -2.63 32.54 -6.50
CA TYR A 344 -1.45 32.09 -5.78
C TYR A 344 -0.18 32.19 -6.64
N GLY A 345 0.95 32.58 -6.04
CA GLY A 345 2.25 32.71 -6.72
C GLY A 345 2.45 33.96 -7.58
N LEU A 346 1.48 34.90 -7.62
CA LEU A 346 1.60 36.16 -8.38
C LEU A 346 2.14 37.35 -7.56
N ALA A 347 2.07 37.28 -6.23
CA ALA A 347 2.57 38.34 -5.38
C ALA A 347 4.12 38.34 -5.38
N PRO A 348 4.79 39.50 -5.44
CA PRO A 348 6.23 39.57 -5.25
C PRO A 348 6.59 39.02 -3.87
N SER A 349 7.39 37.96 -3.82
CA SER A 349 7.93 37.40 -2.58
C SER A 349 9.44 37.46 -2.60
N ASP A 350 10.05 37.79 -1.45
CA ASP A 350 11.52 37.78 -1.30
C ASP A 350 12.14 36.39 -1.60
N ASP A 351 11.34 35.32 -1.50
CA ASP A 351 11.73 33.94 -1.81
C ASP A 351 11.44 33.50 -3.26
N ALA A 352 10.94 34.38 -4.13
CA ALA A 352 10.50 34.00 -5.49
C ALA A 352 11.63 33.38 -6.33
N GLU A 353 12.86 33.91 -6.21
CA GLU A 353 14.05 33.37 -6.89
C GLU A 353 14.38 31.93 -6.44
N ASN A 354 14.08 31.57 -5.19
CA ASN A 354 14.34 30.23 -4.64
C ASN A 354 13.23 29.21 -4.96
N LEU A 355 12.04 29.68 -5.36
CA LEU A 355 10.85 28.85 -5.62
C LEU A 355 10.52 28.71 -7.11
N GLU A 356 11.21 29.44 -7.98
CA GLU A 356 10.92 29.54 -9.42
C GLU A 356 10.75 28.18 -10.12
N ALA A 357 11.59 27.20 -9.77
CA ALA A 357 11.56 25.86 -10.34
C ALA A 357 10.25 25.08 -10.02
N HIS A 358 9.60 25.37 -8.90
CA HIS A 358 8.37 24.70 -8.47
C HIS A 358 7.11 25.51 -8.73
N LEU A 359 7.20 26.84 -8.96
CA LEU A 359 6.02 27.69 -9.18
C LEU A 359 5.19 27.27 -10.39
N LEU A 360 5.85 26.80 -11.46
CA LEU A 360 5.14 26.30 -12.65
C LEU A 360 4.20 25.14 -12.28
N THR A 361 4.72 24.09 -11.64
CA THR A 361 3.90 22.92 -11.28
C THR A 361 3.02 23.18 -10.07
N GLY A 362 3.42 24.09 -9.19
CA GLY A 362 2.67 24.48 -8.00
C GLY A 362 1.41 25.30 -8.29
N THR A 363 1.36 26.05 -9.40
CA THR A 363 0.23 26.96 -9.70
C THR A 363 -0.58 26.61 -10.96
N THR A 364 -0.05 25.72 -11.81
CA THR A 364 -0.75 25.30 -13.03
C THR A 364 -2.03 24.51 -12.69
N THR A 365 -3.17 24.91 -13.26
CA THR A 365 -4.48 24.31 -12.97
C THR A 365 -4.60 22.85 -13.42
N SER A 366 -3.96 22.45 -14.53
CA SER A 366 -3.94 21.04 -14.96
C SER A 366 -3.20 20.12 -13.98
N VAL A 367 -2.26 20.66 -13.20
CA VAL A 367 -1.52 19.89 -12.18
C VAL A 367 -2.40 19.54 -10.99
N ILE A 368 -3.54 20.21 -10.78
CA ILE A 368 -4.47 19.90 -9.69
C ILE A 368 -4.95 18.43 -9.73
N SER A 369 -5.52 18.00 -10.87
CA SER A 369 -5.93 16.60 -11.07
C SER A 369 -4.73 15.68 -11.33
N GLY A 370 -3.73 16.17 -12.06
CA GLY A 370 -2.51 15.42 -12.37
C GLY A 370 -1.70 15.02 -11.14
N ARG A 371 -1.61 15.90 -10.13
CA ARG A 371 -0.85 15.63 -8.90
C ARG A 371 -1.54 14.60 -8.01
N VAL A 372 -2.87 14.63 -7.90
CA VAL A 372 -3.63 13.55 -7.23
C VAL A 372 -3.35 12.21 -7.90
N SER A 373 -3.40 12.17 -9.23
CA SER A 373 -3.12 10.96 -10.00
C SER A 373 -1.67 10.50 -9.80
N TYR A 374 -0.70 11.41 -9.87
CA TYR A 374 0.72 11.11 -9.68
C TYR A 374 1.02 10.56 -8.27
N THR A 375 0.55 11.24 -7.22
CA THR A 375 0.83 10.86 -5.83
C THR A 375 0.20 9.53 -5.44
N LEU A 376 -1.01 9.25 -5.94
CA LEU A 376 -1.72 8.00 -5.69
C LEU A 376 -1.37 6.88 -6.71
N GLY A 377 -0.61 7.20 -7.76
CA GLY A 377 -0.24 6.26 -8.82
C GLY A 377 -1.41 5.81 -9.71
N LEU A 378 -2.37 6.70 -9.99
CA LEU A 378 -3.57 6.39 -10.77
C LEU A 378 -3.31 6.61 -12.28
N GLU A 379 -3.83 5.71 -13.12
CA GLU A 379 -3.60 5.70 -14.57
C GLU A 379 -4.87 6.00 -15.40
N GLY A 380 -5.98 6.39 -14.77
CA GLY A 380 -7.19 6.81 -15.47
C GLY A 380 -7.13 8.27 -15.96
N PRO A 381 -8.20 8.78 -16.58
CA PRO A 381 -8.25 10.17 -17.04
C PRO A 381 -8.05 11.16 -15.90
N ALA A 382 -7.13 12.12 -16.04
CA ALA A 382 -6.88 13.20 -15.10
C ALA A 382 -7.21 14.55 -15.74
N VAL A 383 -8.33 15.16 -15.34
CA VAL A 383 -8.90 16.35 -15.99
C VAL A 383 -9.24 17.42 -14.96
N THR A 384 -8.71 18.63 -15.17
CA THR A 384 -9.17 19.83 -14.47
C THR A 384 -10.13 20.62 -15.37
N VAL A 385 -11.30 20.98 -14.85
CA VAL A 385 -12.36 21.70 -15.58
C VAL A 385 -12.66 23.04 -14.92
N ASP A 386 -12.74 24.10 -15.73
CA ASP A 386 -13.23 25.41 -15.31
C ASP A 386 -14.49 25.80 -16.10
N THR A 387 -15.63 25.65 -15.44
CA THR A 387 -16.94 26.17 -15.86
C THR A 387 -17.52 27.06 -14.75
N ALA A 388 -16.64 27.82 -14.09
CA ALA A 388 -16.93 28.67 -12.95
C ALA A 388 -17.69 27.93 -11.83
N CYS A 389 -18.86 28.43 -11.39
CA CYS A 389 -19.63 27.85 -10.30
C CYS A 389 -20.14 26.41 -10.57
N SER A 390 -20.19 26.00 -11.84
CA SER A 390 -20.67 24.66 -12.23
C SER A 390 -19.57 23.59 -12.32
N SER A 391 -18.29 23.97 -12.12
CA SER A 391 -17.12 23.11 -12.34
C SER A 391 -17.19 21.72 -11.70
N THR A 392 -17.54 21.63 -10.42
CA THR A 392 -17.63 20.32 -9.75
C THR A 392 -18.73 19.43 -10.33
N LEU A 393 -19.91 19.96 -10.68
CA LEU A 393 -20.99 19.14 -11.23
C LEU A 393 -20.69 18.72 -12.68
N VAL A 394 -19.97 19.54 -13.44
CA VAL A 394 -19.45 19.15 -14.76
C VAL A 394 -18.39 18.06 -14.60
N ALA A 395 -17.47 18.19 -13.65
CA ALA A 395 -16.47 17.16 -13.35
C ALA A 395 -17.12 15.83 -12.96
N LEU A 396 -18.15 15.85 -12.10
CA LEU A 396 -18.94 14.67 -11.75
C LEU A 396 -19.68 14.08 -12.97
N HIS A 397 -20.24 14.92 -13.84
CA HIS A 397 -20.86 14.45 -15.08
C HIS A 397 -19.85 13.71 -15.96
N LEU A 398 -18.64 14.26 -16.16
CA LEU A 398 -17.58 13.63 -16.95
C LEU A 398 -17.10 12.32 -16.31
N ALA A 399 -16.93 12.28 -14.99
CA ALA A 399 -16.58 11.06 -14.26
C ALA A 399 -17.63 9.96 -14.47
N CYS A 400 -18.92 10.30 -14.37
CA CYS A 400 -20.01 9.36 -14.65
C CYS A 400 -19.98 8.84 -16.09
N GLN A 401 -19.65 9.69 -17.06
CA GLN A 401 -19.51 9.26 -18.46
C GLN A 401 -18.33 8.30 -18.61
N ALA A 402 -17.15 8.63 -18.06
CA ALA A 402 -15.95 7.79 -18.13
C ALA A 402 -16.16 6.41 -17.50
N LEU A 403 -16.90 6.34 -16.38
CA LEU A 403 -17.29 5.07 -15.76
C LEU A 403 -18.23 4.25 -16.65
N ARG A 404 -19.22 4.90 -17.30
CA ARG A 404 -20.17 4.22 -18.20
C ARG A 404 -19.54 3.78 -19.52
N THR A 405 -18.54 4.50 -20.01
CA THR A 405 -17.79 4.13 -21.22
C THR A 405 -16.68 3.12 -20.95
N GLY A 406 -16.35 2.88 -19.67
CA GLY A 406 -15.28 1.96 -19.26
C GLY A 406 -13.87 2.55 -19.39
N GLU A 407 -13.74 3.87 -19.50
CA GLU A 407 -12.44 4.57 -19.47
C GLU A 407 -11.78 4.52 -18.09
N CYS A 408 -12.60 4.36 -17.04
CA CYS A 408 -12.15 4.07 -15.69
C CYS A 408 -13.10 3.08 -14.98
N SER A 409 -12.60 2.46 -13.90
CA SER A 409 -13.40 1.58 -13.00
C SER A 409 -13.85 2.28 -11.72
N LEU A 410 -13.09 3.29 -11.30
CA LEU A 410 -13.32 4.12 -10.13
C LEU A 410 -12.97 5.56 -10.51
N ALA A 411 -13.64 6.56 -9.96
CA ALA A 411 -13.33 7.95 -10.25
C ALA A 411 -13.51 8.86 -9.03
N LEU A 412 -12.54 9.75 -8.85
CA LEU A 412 -12.55 10.86 -7.94
C LEU A 412 -13.12 12.08 -8.67
N ALA A 413 -14.27 12.59 -8.24
CA ALA A 413 -14.93 13.75 -8.83
C ALA A 413 -15.19 14.83 -7.78
N GLY A 414 -14.68 16.04 -7.99
CA GLY A 414 -14.85 17.09 -6.99
C GLY A 414 -14.35 18.44 -7.45
N GLY A 415 -13.97 19.28 -6.50
CA GLY A 415 -13.42 20.60 -6.80
C GLY A 415 -12.97 21.35 -5.56
N ALA A 416 -12.14 22.37 -5.78
CA ALA A 416 -11.60 23.23 -4.75
C ALA A 416 -11.60 24.69 -5.20
N PHE A 417 -11.72 25.59 -4.23
CA PHE A 417 -11.48 27.01 -4.39
C PHE A 417 -10.93 27.59 -3.08
N VAL A 418 -9.80 28.27 -3.16
CA VAL A 418 -9.18 29.02 -2.05
C VAL A 418 -8.75 30.37 -2.60
N SER A 419 -9.13 31.45 -1.94
CA SER A 419 -8.80 32.81 -2.35
C SER A 419 -7.39 33.14 -1.84
N ALA A 420 -6.40 33.15 -2.74
CA ALA A 420 -5.05 33.60 -2.36
C ALA A 420 -4.97 35.13 -2.26
N SER A 421 -5.77 35.85 -3.06
CA SER A 421 -5.86 37.31 -3.09
C SER A 421 -7.30 37.80 -2.89
N PRO A 422 -7.51 39.08 -2.49
CA PRO A 422 -8.85 39.65 -2.34
C PRO A 422 -9.49 40.12 -3.66
N GLU A 423 -8.82 39.92 -4.81
CA GLU A 423 -9.23 40.48 -6.11
C GLU A 423 -10.65 40.05 -6.53
N LEU A 424 -11.06 38.82 -6.25
CA LEU A 424 -12.41 38.36 -6.58
C LEU A 424 -13.49 39.20 -5.87
N PHE A 425 -13.25 39.62 -4.62
CA PHE A 425 -14.15 40.51 -3.88
C PHE A 425 -14.17 41.91 -4.48
N VAL A 426 -13.02 42.43 -4.91
CA VAL A 426 -12.90 43.75 -5.57
C VAL A 426 -13.66 43.76 -6.89
N TRP A 427 -13.42 42.78 -7.77
CA TRP A 427 -14.06 42.70 -9.08
C TRP A 427 -15.58 42.49 -8.97
N THR A 428 -16.02 41.64 -8.04
CA THR A 428 -17.46 41.40 -7.82
C THR A 428 -18.14 42.61 -7.17
N SER A 429 -17.42 43.36 -6.33
CA SER A 429 -17.90 44.64 -5.78
C SER A 429 -18.14 45.67 -6.88
N ARG A 430 -17.26 45.78 -7.89
CA ARG A 430 -17.51 46.65 -9.05
C ARG A 430 -18.81 46.35 -9.78
N GLN A 431 -19.16 45.06 -9.85
CA GLN A 431 -20.38 44.59 -10.50
C GLN A 431 -21.61 44.65 -9.58
N ARG A 432 -21.43 45.08 -8.32
CA ARG A 432 -22.49 45.09 -7.29
C ARG A 432 -23.12 43.71 -7.09
N GLY A 433 -22.31 42.65 -7.18
CA GLY A 433 -22.77 41.27 -7.08
C GLY A 433 -22.70 40.64 -5.69
N LEU A 434 -22.21 41.36 -4.67
CA LEU A 434 -22.02 40.84 -3.31
C LEU A 434 -23.13 41.31 -2.37
N ALA A 435 -23.55 40.42 -1.47
CA ALA A 435 -24.40 40.79 -0.36
C ALA A 435 -23.63 41.66 0.64
N GLN A 436 -24.25 42.73 1.17
CA GLN A 436 -23.55 43.65 2.08
C GLN A 436 -23.05 42.98 3.38
N ASP A 437 -23.82 42.01 3.87
CA ASP A 437 -23.52 41.20 5.04
C ASP A 437 -22.70 39.93 4.73
N GLY A 438 -22.31 39.75 3.46
CA GLY A 438 -21.56 38.58 2.98
C GLY A 438 -22.35 37.26 2.98
N ARG A 439 -23.68 37.28 3.15
CA ARG A 439 -24.52 36.07 3.25
C ARG A 439 -25.32 35.82 1.99
N CYS A 440 -25.42 34.55 1.58
CA CYS A 440 -26.35 34.17 0.50
C CYS A 440 -27.77 34.03 1.08
N LYS A 441 -28.63 35.02 0.85
CA LYS A 441 -30.03 35.03 1.30
C LYS A 441 -30.94 34.34 0.28
N SER A 442 -30.63 33.08 -0.03
CA SER A 442 -31.20 32.33 -1.15
C SER A 442 -32.73 32.24 -1.06
N TYR A 443 -33.41 32.73 -2.10
CA TYR A 443 -34.87 32.75 -2.27
C TYR A 443 -35.63 33.64 -1.27
N ALA A 444 -34.95 34.42 -0.44
CA ALA A 444 -35.55 35.35 0.50
C ALA A 444 -35.96 36.68 -0.15
N GLY A 445 -36.91 37.40 0.44
CA GLY A 445 -37.24 38.77 0.06
C GLY A 445 -36.06 39.75 0.18
N ALA A 446 -35.13 39.46 1.11
CA ALA A 446 -33.95 40.27 1.38
C ALA A 446 -32.72 39.93 0.51
N ALA A 447 -32.87 39.11 -0.54
CA ALA A 447 -31.78 38.71 -1.44
C ALA A 447 -31.17 39.92 -2.18
N ASP A 448 -29.91 40.24 -1.88
CA ASP A 448 -29.18 41.42 -2.37
C ASP A 448 -27.84 41.10 -3.05
N GLY A 449 -27.44 39.83 -3.13
CA GLY A 449 -26.18 39.42 -3.71
C GLY A 449 -25.63 38.12 -3.12
N MET A 450 -24.43 37.77 -3.56
CA MET A 450 -23.75 36.54 -3.16
C MET A 450 -22.75 36.78 -2.02
N GLY A 451 -22.66 35.84 -1.09
CA GLY A 451 -21.51 35.69 -0.19
C GLY A 451 -20.45 34.79 -0.80
N ILE A 452 -19.23 35.28 -1.02
CA ILE A 452 -18.13 34.44 -1.53
C ILE A 452 -17.61 33.53 -0.41
N SER A 453 -17.30 32.29 -0.76
CA SER A 453 -16.66 31.33 0.14
C SER A 453 -15.53 30.55 -0.53
N GLU A 454 -14.65 30.02 0.30
CA GLU A 454 -13.69 28.95 0.01
C GLU A 454 -14.31 27.57 0.27
N GLY A 455 -13.65 26.51 -0.22
CA GLY A 455 -14.03 25.14 0.08
C GLY A 455 -13.34 24.12 -0.83
N ALA A 456 -13.32 22.87 -0.39
CA ALA A 456 -12.90 21.71 -1.18
C ALA A 456 -13.82 20.53 -0.88
N GLY A 457 -14.15 19.74 -1.90
CA GLY A 457 -14.93 18.51 -1.71
C GLY A 457 -14.67 17.51 -2.80
N MET A 458 -14.56 16.24 -2.42
CA MET A 458 -14.32 15.08 -3.29
C MET A 458 -15.38 14.02 -3.10
N ILE A 459 -15.86 13.49 -4.22
CA ILE A 459 -16.89 12.46 -4.31
C ILE A 459 -16.25 11.28 -5.04
N LEU A 460 -16.13 10.15 -4.34
CA LEU A 460 -15.62 8.92 -4.93
C LEU A 460 -16.80 8.13 -5.51
N VAL A 461 -16.70 7.80 -6.80
CA VAL A 461 -17.77 7.14 -7.55
C VAL A 461 -17.27 5.95 -8.33
N GLU A 462 -18.11 4.92 -8.43
CA GLU A 462 -17.92 3.77 -9.32
C GLU A 462 -19.28 3.29 -9.84
N ARG A 463 -19.27 2.31 -10.74
CA ARG A 463 -20.51 1.67 -11.18
C ARG A 463 -21.18 0.96 -10.02
N LEU A 464 -22.51 1.03 -9.91
CA LEU A 464 -23.24 0.35 -8.82
C LEU A 464 -23.03 -1.18 -8.83
N SER A 465 -22.82 -1.79 -10.00
CA SER A 465 -22.45 -3.20 -10.10
C SER A 465 -21.12 -3.50 -9.44
N ASP A 466 -20.15 -2.61 -9.61
CA ASP A 466 -18.78 -2.78 -9.16
C ASP A 466 -18.69 -2.53 -7.66
N ALA A 467 -19.38 -1.52 -7.14
CA ALA A 467 -19.51 -1.31 -5.70
C ALA A 467 -20.04 -2.55 -4.99
N ARG A 468 -21.06 -3.21 -5.57
CA ARG A 468 -21.60 -4.46 -5.03
C ARG A 468 -20.62 -5.63 -5.13
N ALA A 469 -19.93 -5.76 -6.26
CA ALA A 469 -18.96 -6.83 -6.49
C ALA A 469 -17.74 -6.69 -5.57
N ASN A 470 -17.31 -5.47 -5.30
CA ASN A 470 -16.17 -5.14 -4.45
C ASN A 470 -16.54 -5.06 -2.95
N GLY A 471 -17.84 -5.08 -2.63
CA GLY A 471 -18.31 -4.90 -1.24
C GLY A 471 -18.14 -3.48 -0.71
N HIS A 472 -18.00 -2.49 -1.59
CA HIS A 472 -17.87 -1.09 -1.20
C HIS A 472 -19.22 -0.51 -0.71
N PRO A 473 -19.20 0.40 0.28
CA PRO A 473 -20.42 1.02 0.79
C PRO A 473 -21.08 1.87 -0.29
N VAL A 474 -22.41 1.87 -0.37
CA VAL A 474 -23.16 2.76 -1.27
C VAL A 474 -23.86 3.82 -0.42
N LEU A 475 -23.37 5.07 -0.49
CA LEU A 475 -23.90 6.19 0.28
C LEU A 475 -25.13 6.80 -0.39
N ALA A 476 -25.12 6.87 -1.72
CA ALA A 476 -26.21 7.31 -2.59
C ALA A 476 -25.90 6.88 -4.04
N VAL A 477 -26.84 7.12 -4.95
CA VAL A 477 -26.70 6.79 -6.37
C VAL A 477 -26.92 8.03 -7.24
N VAL A 478 -25.97 8.32 -8.12
CA VAL A 478 -26.17 9.27 -9.23
C VAL A 478 -26.95 8.55 -10.34
N ARG A 479 -28.23 8.86 -10.46
CA ARG A 479 -29.13 8.25 -11.45
C ARG A 479 -28.96 8.85 -12.84
N GLY A 480 -28.77 10.16 -12.91
CA GLY A 480 -28.58 10.87 -14.17
C GLY A 480 -28.03 12.26 -13.94
N SER A 481 -27.35 12.79 -14.94
CA SER A 481 -26.82 14.14 -14.95
C SER A 481 -26.86 14.72 -16.35
N ALA A 482 -26.95 16.03 -16.46
CA ALA A 482 -26.89 16.74 -17.74
C ALA A 482 -26.15 18.07 -17.60
N VAL A 483 -25.51 18.48 -18.69
CA VAL A 483 -24.84 19.77 -18.84
C VAL A 483 -25.35 20.46 -20.10
N ASN A 484 -25.62 21.76 -20.05
CA ASN A 484 -25.95 22.56 -21.23
C ASN A 484 -25.38 23.99 -21.16
N GLN A 485 -25.79 24.84 -22.10
CA GLN A 485 -25.37 26.24 -22.19
C GLN A 485 -26.56 27.19 -22.35
N ASP A 486 -26.43 28.37 -21.76
CA ASP A 486 -27.39 29.47 -21.85
C ASP A 486 -27.45 30.07 -23.25
N GLY A 487 -26.34 30.00 -24.00
CA GLY A 487 -26.25 30.53 -25.35
C GLY A 487 -26.33 32.06 -25.37
N ALA A 488 -27.04 32.61 -26.36
CA ALA A 488 -27.23 34.07 -26.47
C ALA A 488 -28.33 34.58 -25.52
N SER A 489 -28.03 34.63 -24.22
CA SER A 489 -28.89 35.20 -23.17
C SER A 489 -28.80 36.74 -23.14
N ASN A 490 -29.49 37.40 -22.20
CA ASN A 490 -29.54 38.86 -22.05
C ASN A 490 -28.25 39.50 -21.48
N GLY A 491 -27.10 38.89 -21.78
CA GLY A 491 -25.78 39.26 -21.27
C GLY A 491 -25.00 38.01 -20.89
N LEU A 492 -23.69 38.00 -21.10
CA LEU A 492 -22.83 36.83 -20.88
C LEU A 492 -23.00 36.21 -19.48
N THR A 493 -23.19 37.06 -18.47
CA THR A 493 -23.30 36.67 -17.06
C THR A 493 -24.75 36.56 -16.56
N ALA A 494 -25.74 36.82 -17.44
CA ALA A 494 -27.15 36.77 -17.07
C ALA A 494 -27.69 35.33 -17.25
N PRO A 495 -28.29 34.72 -16.21
CA PRO A 495 -28.79 33.35 -16.28
C PRO A 495 -30.01 33.23 -17.20
N ASN A 496 -30.26 32.02 -17.74
CA ASN A 496 -31.40 31.75 -18.62
C ASN A 496 -32.35 30.65 -18.09
N GLY A 497 -33.54 31.06 -17.64
CA GLY A 497 -34.56 30.14 -17.12
C GLY A 497 -34.94 29.00 -18.08
N PRO A 498 -35.22 29.26 -19.38
CA PRO A 498 -35.47 28.18 -20.34
C PRO A 498 -34.33 27.16 -20.47
N SER A 499 -33.07 27.59 -20.40
CA SER A 499 -31.90 26.70 -20.40
C SER A 499 -31.82 25.85 -19.13
N GLN A 500 -32.12 26.43 -17.97
CA GLN A 500 -32.21 25.71 -16.70
C GLN A 500 -33.33 24.64 -16.74
N GLN A 501 -34.50 24.97 -17.29
CA GLN A 501 -35.56 23.97 -17.49
C GLN A 501 -35.12 22.83 -18.43
N ARG A 502 -34.36 23.14 -19.49
CA ARG A 502 -33.85 22.13 -20.43
C ARG A 502 -32.84 21.20 -19.76
N VAL A 503 -31.91 21.72 -18.97
CA VAL A 503 -30.92 20.86 -18.28
C VAL A 503 -31.58 19.97 -17.23
N ILE A 504 -32.58 20.47 -16.50
CA ILE A 504 -33.40 19.68 -15.57
C ILE A 504 -34.07 18.52 -16.31
N ARG A 505 -34.79 18.81 -17.40
CA ARG A 505 -35.47 17.77 -18.20
C ARG A 505 -34.49 16.76 -18.80
N ALA A 506 -33.31 17.20 -19.24
CA ALA A 506 -32.28 16.32 -19.77
C ALA A 506 -31.70 15.38 -18.70
N ALA A 507 -31.45 15.88 -17.49
CA ALA A 507 -30.97 15.06 -16.38
C ALA A 507 -32.01 14.01 -15.95
N LEU A 508 -33.29 14.39 -15.90
CA LEU A 508 -34.41 13.47 -15.65
C LEU A 508 -34.54 12.40 -16.74
N ALA A 509 -34.40 12.79 -18.01
CA ALA A 509 -34.39 11.86 -19.13
C ALA A 509 -33.23 10.86 -19.04
N ASN A 510 -32.02 11.34 -18.72
CA ASN A 510 -30.84 10.49 -18.51
C ASN A 510 -30.98 9.58 -17.27
N ALA A 511 -31.78 9.97 -16.28
CA ALA A 511 -32.12 9.15 -15.12
C ALA A 511 -33.29 8.18 -15.37
N GLN A 512 -33.99 8.33 -16.50
CA GLN A 512 -35.22 7.61 -16.85
C GLN A 512 -36.34 7.76 -15.81
N ILE A 513 -36.52 8.97 -15.26
CA ILE A 513 -37.56 9.29 -14.28
C ILE A 513 -38.33 10.55 -14.69
N THR A 514 -39.41 10.85 -13.97
CA THR A 514 -40.27 12.02 -14.19
C THR A 514 -40.07 13.09 -13.12
N THR A 515 -40.64 14.28 -13.31
CA THR A 515 -40.59 15.36 -12.32
C THR A 515 -41.27 15.00 -10.99
N ASN A 516 -42.25 14.09 -11.00
CA ASN A 516 -42.99 13.66 -9.81
C ASN A 516 -42.21 12.67 -8.92
N ASP A 517 -41.09 12.16 -9.43
CA ASP A 517 -40.22 11.22 -8.75
C ASP A 517 -39.23 11.90 -7.78
N VAL A 518 -38.96 13.20 -7.97
CA VAL A 518 -38.01 13.98 -7.18
C VAL A 518 -38.71 14.71 -6.04
N ASP A 519 -38.08 14.77 -4.88
CA ASP A 519 -38.64 15.33 -3.64
C ASP A 519 -38.17 16.74 -3.35
N VAL A 520 -36.89 16.98 -3.61
CA VAL A 520 -36.19 18.20 -3.22
C VAL A 520 -35.22 18.62 -4.32
N VAL A 521 -35.05 19.92 -4.49
CA VAL A 521 -33.96 20.51 -5.26
C VAL A 521 -33.05 21.28 -4.31
N GLU A 522 -31.79 20.84 -4.25
CA GLU A 522 -30.68 21.67 -3.81
C GLU A 522 -30.30 22.58 -4.99
N GLY A 523 -30.75 23.83 -4.90
CA GLY A 523 -30.58 24.81 -5.96
C GLY A 523 -29.16 25.39 -6.02
N HIS A 524 -28.88 26.07 -7.12
CA HIS A 524 -27.74 26.96 -7.21
C HIS A 524 -27.87 28.10 -6.20
N GLY A 525 -29.04 28.74 -6.11
CA GLY A 525 -29.48 29.61 -5.01
C GLY A 525 -28.39 30.54 -4.49
N SER A 526 -27.94 31.47 -5.32
CA SER A 526 -26.80 32.35 -5.00
C SER A 526 -27.18 33.55 -4.14
N GLY A 527 -28.47 33.78 -3.85
CA GLY A 527 -28.93 34.93 -3.07
C GLY A 527 -29.03 36.21 -3.89
N THR A 528 -29.02 36.09 -5.23
CA THR A 528 -29.01 37.25 -6.12
C THR A 528 -30.42 37.66 -6.52
N THR A 529 -30.68 38.97 -6.54
CA THR A 529 -32.01 39.54 -6.85
C THR A 529 -32.57 39.11 -8.21
N LEU A 530 -31.71 38.84 -9.19
CA LEU A 530 -32.11 38.37 -10.52
C LEU A 530 -32.06 36.84 -10.68
N GLY A 531 -31.03 36.19 -10.12
CA GLY A 531 -30.79 34.75 -10.33
C GLY A 531 -31.79 33.88 -9.60
N ASP A 532 -32.10 34.21 -8.34
CA ASP A 532 -33.00 33.40 -7.52
C ASP A 532 -34.42 33.29 -8.13
N PRO A 533 -35.04 34.40 -8.63
CA PRO A 533 -36.33 34.27 -9.31
C PRO A 533 -36.30 33.45 -10.60
N ILE A 534 -35.21 33.56 -11.39
CA ILE A 534 -35.06 32.80 -12.63
C ILE A 534 -34.98 31.30 -12.35
N GLU A 535 -34.19 30.92 -11.34
CA GLU A 535 -34.05 29.53 -10.91
C GLU A 535 -35.34 28.97 -10.32
N ALA A 536 -35.96 29.68 -9.36
CA ALA A 536 -37.20 29.23 -8.75
C ALA A 536 -38.31 29.05 -9.79
N GLN A 537 -38.41 29.95 -10.77
CA GLN A 537 -39.36 29.81 -11.88
C GLN A 537 -39.05 28.58 -12.76
N ALA A 538 -37.77 28.24 -12.98
CA ALA A 538 -37.40 27.04 -13.71
C ALA A 538 -37.79 25.75 -12.96
N VAL A 539 -37.61 25.74 -11.63
CA VAL A 539 -38.08 24.65 -10.75
C VAL A 539 -39.60 24.56 -10.75
N ILE A 540 -40.31 25.69 -10.60
CA ILE A 540 -41.78 25.74 -10.65
C ILE A 540 -42.31 25.22 -11.99
N ALA A 541 -41.71 25.64 -13.11
CA ALA A 541 -42.12 25.25 -14.46
C ALA A 541 -41.77 23.80 -14.84
N THR A 542 -40.98 23.11 -14.01
CA THR A 542 -40.62 21.70 -14.21
C THR A 542 -41.19 20.86 -13.08
N TYR A 543 -40.52 20.86 -11.93
CA TYR A 543 -40.88 20.08 -10.76
C TYR A 543 -42.17 20.55 -10.08
N GLY A 544 -42.48 21.85 -10.07
CA GLY A 544 -43.66 22.38 -9.38
C GLY A 544 -45.01 22.06 -10.03
N GLN A 545 -45.00 21.46 -11.23
CA GLN A 545 -46.21 21.17 -12.00
C GLN A 545 -46.75 19.77 -11.72
N GLY A 546 -48.08 19.65 -11.58
CA GLY A 546 -48.76 18.34 -11.48
C GLY A 546 -48.37 17.51 -10.26
N ARG A 547 -47.99 18.17 -9.15
CA ARG A 547 -47.61 17.51 -7.90
C ARG A 547 -48.82 16.82 -7.24
N PRO A 548 -48.65 15.61 -6.67
CA PRO A 548 -49.67 14.99 -5.84
C PRO A 548 -49.99 15.82 -4.60
N GLU A 549 -51.25 15.77 -4.15
CA GLU A 549 -51.70 16.48 -2.95
C GLU A 549 -50.85 16.11 -1.72
N GLY A 550 -50.45 17.12 -0.95
CA GLY A 550 -49.63 16.94 0.26
C GLY A 550 -48.15 16.65 0.00
N ARG A 551 -47.68 16.68 -1.26
CA ARG A 551 -46.30 16.35 -1.62
C ARG A 551 -45.65 17.45 -2.48
N PRO A 552 -45.37 18.62 -1.89
CA PRO A 552 -44.73 19.73 -2.61
C PRO A 552 -43.33 19.34 -3.10
N MET A 553 -42.78 20.10 -4.03
CA MET A 553 -41.36 20.10 -4.32
C MET A 553 -40.64 21.00 -3.31
N TYR A 554 -39.70 20.45 -2.54
CA TYR A 554 -38.89 21.25 -1.63
C TYR A 554 -37.74 21.95 -2.35
N LEU A 555 -37.40 23.17 -1.97
CA LEU A 555 -36.29 23.94 -2.54
C LEU A 555 -35.41 24.49 -1.40
N GLY A 556 -34.09 24.36 -1.54
CA GLY A 556 -33.14 24.94 -0.60
C GLY A 556 -31.76 25.16 -1.21
N SER A 557 -30.84 25.75 -0.44
CA SER A 557 -29.45 25.96 -0.84
C SER A 557 -28.51 25.86 0.35
N VAL A 558 -27.41 25.12 0.22
CA VAL A 558 -26.33 25.03 1.20
C VAL A 558 -25.59 26.36 1.36
N LYS A 559 -25.68 27.24 0.34
CA LYS A 559 -24.95 28.53 0.32
C LYS A 559 -25.44 29.49 1.40
N SER A 560 -26.67 29.31 1.91
CA SER A 560 -27.15 30.08 3.05
C SER A 560 -26.38 29.81 4.34
N ASN A 561 -25.70 28.66 4.44
CA ASN A 561 -24.94 28.26 5.62
C ASN A 561 -23.46 28.57 5.47
N ILE A 562 -22.87 28.25 4.31
CA ILE A 562 -21.42 28.31 4.11
C ILE A 562 -20.98 29.33 3.07
N GLY A 563 -21.90 30.05 2.44
CA GLY A 563 -21.59 30.93 1.30
C GLY A 563 -21.36 30.17 0.00
N HIS A 564 -20.97 30.89 -1.05
CA HIS A 564 -20.74 30.34 -2.37
C HIS A 564 -19.27 29.93 -2.56
N ALA A 565 -18.99 28.64 -2.38
CA ALA A 565 -17.67 28.00 -2.50
C ALA A 565 -17.11 27.89 -3.95
N GLN A 566 -17.46 28.84 -4.83
CA GLN A 566 -17.05 28.92 -6.23
C GLN A 566 -17.03 27.56 -6.97
N ALA A 567 -15.86 27.11 -7.44
CA ALA A 567 -15.69 25.85 -8.17
C ALA A 567 -16.08 24.60 -7.35
N ALA A 568 -15.98 24.67 -6.01
CA ALA A 568 -16.38 23.62 -5.06
C ALA A 568 -17.86 23.69 -4.62
N ALA A 569 -18.64 24.66 -5.12
CA ALA A 569 -20.04 24.81 -4.69
C ALA A 569 -20.90 23.56 -5.00
N GLY A 570 -20.59 22.84 -6.09
CA GLY A 570 -21.29 21.63 -6.46
C GLY A 570 -21.09 20.47 -5.48
N SER A 571 -19.87 20.27 -4.94
CA SER A 571 -19.60 19.19 -3.99
C SER A 571 -20.32 19.43 -2.67
N ALA A 572 -20.38 20.67 -2.18
CA ALA A 572 -21.15 21.01 -0.99
C ALA A 572 -22.63 20.61 -1.11
N GLY A 573 -23.26 20.89 -2.27
CA GLY A 573 -24.65 20.52 -2.54
C GLY A 573 -24.86 19.00 -2.62
N ILE A 574 -23.95 18.27 -3.29
CA ILE A 574 -23.99 16.80 -3.34
C ILE A 574 -23.84 16.23 -1.93
N ILE A 575 -22.83 16.65 -1.16
CA ILE A 575 -22.56 16.13 0.18
C ILE A 575 -23.75 16.41 1.11
N LYS A 576 -24.30 17.63 1.11
CA LYS A 576 -25.52 17.97 1.87
C LYS A 576 -26.64 16.97 1.57
N MET A 577 -26.87 16.66 0.30
CA MET A 577 -27.99 15.79 -0.09
C MET A 577 -27.74 14.32 0.17
N VAL A 578 -26.51 13.84 0.04
CA VAL A 578 -26.13 12.49 0.51
C VAL A 578 -26.32 12.37 2.02
N MET A 579 -25.89 13.38 2.80
CA MET A 579 -26.07 13.37 4.26
C MET A 579 -27.54 13.47 4.67
N ALA A 580 -28.36 14.26 3.97
CA ALA A 580 -29.80 14.33 4.19
C ALA A 580 -30.52 13.00 3.93
N LEU A 581 -30.13 12.25 2.88
CA LEU A 581 -30.64 10.90 2.60
C LEU A 581 -30.31 9.94 3.76
N ARG A 582 -29.07 9.98 4.25
CA ARG A 582 -28.59 9.10 5.34
C ARG A 582 -29.20 9.41 6.70
N ASN A 583 -29.52 10.68 6.97
CA ASN A 583 -30.07 11.14 8.24
C ASN A 583 -31.59 11.36 8.20
N GLU A 584 -32.24 11.05 7.08
CA GLU A 584 -33.69 11.11 6.91
C GLU A 584 -34.30 12.48 7.22
N LEU A 585 -33.57 13.56 6.90
CA LEU A 585 -33.95 14.93 7.24
C LEU A 585 -33.47 15.90 6.15
N LEU A 586 -34.36 16.82 5.73
CA LEU A 586 -34.00 17.97 4.91
C LEU A 586 -33.72 19.17 5.83
N PRO A 587 -32.49 19.69 5.89
CA PRO A 587 -32.17 20.84 6.74
C PRO A 587 -32.74 22.15 6.15
N GLN A 588 -33.01 23.11 7.03
CA GLN A 588 -33.51 24.43 6.65
C GLN A 588 -32.50 25.23 5.82
N THR A 589 -33.00 26.11 4.96
CA THR A 589 -32.25 27.18 4.28
C THR A 589 -32.36 28.45 5.12
N LEU A 590 -31.24 29.10 5.39
CA LEU A 590 -31.17 30.23 6.33
C LEU A 590 -31.55 31.57 5.69
N HIS A 591 -31.79 32.55 6.56
CA HIS A 591 -32.05 33.96 6.24
C HIS A 591 -33.35 34.22 5.47
N ILE A 592 -34.36 33.37 5.67
CA ILE A 592 -35.67 33.51 5.06
C ILE A 592 -36.67 33.99 6.13
N ASP A 593 -36.78 35.31 6.29
CA ASP A 593 -37.89 35.90 7.06
C ASP A 593 -39.21 35.80 6.27
N GLU A 594 -39.14 36.10 4.97
CA GLU A 594 -40.21 35.89 4.00
C GLU A 594 -39.64 35.44 2.64
N PRO A 595 -40.31 34.51 1.92
CA PRO A 595 -39.93 34.15 0.56
C PRO A 595 -40.00 35.35 -0.40
N SER A 596 -39.15 35.36 -1.43
CA SER A 596 -39.07 36.50 -2.36
C SER A 596 -40.42 36.80 -3.04
N PRO A 597 -40.90 38.07 -3.00
CA PRO A 597 -42.13 38.47 -3.67
C PRO A 597 -41.97 38.57 -5.20
N HIS A 598 -40.74 38.45 -5.71
CA HIS A 598 -40.44 38.43 -7.15
C HIS A 598 -40.67 37.05 -7.79
N ILE A 599 -41.08 36.05 -6.98
CA ILE A 599 -41.40 34.70 -7.43
C ILE A 599 -42.90 34.46 -7.22
N ASP A 600 -43.59 34.01 -8.27
CA ASP A 600 -44.98 33.57 -8.15
C ASP A 600 -45.03 32.13 -7.60
N TRP A 601 -44.90 32.00 -6.29
CA TRP A 601 -44.98 30.71 -5.58
C TRP A 601 -46.34 30.01 -5.75
N SER A 602 -47.39 30.72 -6.20
CA SER A 602 -48.71 30.13 -6.45
C SER A 602 -48.81 29.41 -7.79
N ALA A 603 -47.85 29.60 -8.70
CA ALA A 603 -47.83 29.00 -10.04
C ALA A 603 -47.45 27.51 -10.06
N GLY A 604 -47.04 26.93 -8.93
CA GLY A 604 -46.77 25.50 -8.77
C GLY A 604 -46.59 25.13 -7.29
N ASP A 605 -46.65 23.85 -6.95
CA ASP A 605 -46.51 23.39 -5.56
C ASP A 605 -45.04 23.22 -5.19
N VAL A 606 -44.35 24.35 -4.99
CA VAL A 606 -42.94 24.43 -4.56
C VAL A 606 -42.89 25.13 -3.20
N ARG A 607 -42.12 24.57 -2.25
CA ARG A 607 -41.94 25.15 -0.91
C ARG A 607 -40.45 25.29 -0.59
N VAL A 608 -40.04 26.50 -0.23
CA VAL A 608 -38.68 26.73 0.27
C VAL A 608 -38.56 26.10 1.67
N LEU A 609 -37.44 25.44 1.95
CA LEU A 609 -37.15 24.81 3.23
C LEU A 609 -36.87 25.88 4.31
N THR A 610 -37.91 26.54 4.82
CA THR A 610 -37.78 27.53 5.90
C THR A 610 -37.59 26.91 7.28
N GLU A 611 -37.88 25.63 7.41
CA GLU A 611 -37.66 24.80 8.59
C GLU A 611 -37.19 23.42 8.17
N ALA A 612 -36.63 22.64 9.10
CA ALA A 612 -36.20 21.28 8.82
C ALA A 612 -37.42 20.36 8.59
N VAL A 613 -37.36 19.51 7.57
CA VAL A 613 -38.46 18.62 7.17
C VAL A 613 -38.02 17.15 7.25
N PRO A 614 -38.75 16.28 7.97
CA PRO A 614 -38.47 14.84 7.96
C PRO A 614 -38.54 14.25 6.55
N TRP A 615 -37.60 13.37 6.22
CA TRP A 615 -37.51 12.69 4.94
C TRP A 615 -37.29 11.17 5.13
N PRO A 616 -38.28 10.47 5.70
CA PRO A 616 -38.14 9.11 6.19
C PRO A 616 -37.93 8.09 5.07
N THR A 617 -37.17 7.03 5.36
CA THR A 617 -36.98 5.87 4.47
C THR A 617 -38.22 4.95 4.43
N GLY A 618 -38.24 3.96 3.53
CA GLY A 618 -39.26 2.90 3.50
C GLY A 618 -40.59 3.27 2.83
N GLY A 619 -40.62 4.36 2.04
CA GLY A 619 -41.77 4.71 1.21
C GLY A 619 -41.93 3.79 -0.02
N GLU A 620 -43.07 3.91 -0.72
CA GLU A 620 -43.35 3.14 -1.95
C GLU A 620 -42.41 3.43 -3.13
N ARG A 621 -41.64 4.52 -3.05
CA ARG A 621 -40.68 4.96 -4.07
C ARG A 621 -39.39 5.43 -3.39
N PRO A 622 -38.25 5.34 -4.09
CA PRO A 622 -37.01 5.80 -3.51
C PRO A 622 -36.98 7.33 -3.39
N ARG A 623 -36.34 7.80 -2.31
CA ARG A 623 -36.08 9.23 -2.07
C ARG A 623 -35.11 9.77 -3.11
N ARG A 624 -35.42 10.93 -3.70
CA ARG A 624 -34.61 11.52 -4.79
C ARG A 624 -34.46 13.03 -4.65
N ALA A 625 -33.25 13.52 -4.95
CA ALA A 625 -32.92 14.94 -4.96
C ALA A 625 -32.35 15.39 -6.31
N GLY A 626 -32.70 16.59 -6.75
CA GLY A 626 -32.00 17.29 -7.82
C GLY A 626 -30.95 18.25 -7.22
N VAL A 627 -29.76 18.31 -7.80
CA VAL A 627 -28.69 19.24 -7.41
C VAL A 627 -28.29 20.09 -8.61
N SER A 628 -28.40 21.41 -8.48
CA SER A 628 -28.15 22.37 -9.56
C SER A 628 -26.90 23.22 -9.31
N SER A 629 -26.14 23.49 -10.36
CA SER A 629 -25.15 24.56 -10.34
C SER A 629 -25.01 25.23 -11.70
N PHE A 630 -25.05 26.56 -11.71
CA PHE A 630 -25.07 27.39 -12.92
C PHE A 630 -23.86 28.32 -12.91
N GLY A 631 -22.97 28.14 -13.88
CA GLY A 631 -21.75 28.93 -14.01
C GLY A 631 -22.04 30.31 -14.59
N VAL A 632 -21.29 31.31 -14.14
CA VAL A 632 -21.37 32.69 -14.67
C VAL A 632 -21.03 32.78 -16.17
N SER A 633 -20.39 31.76 -16.74
CA SER A 633 -20.13 31.61 -18.17
C SER A 633 -21.31 31.04 -18.98
N GLY A 634 -22.47 30.83 -18.34
CA GLY A 634 -23.68 30.26 -18.94
C GLY A 634 -23.75 28.74 -18.97
N THR A 635 -22.72 28.03 -18.48
CA THR A 635 -22.73 26.56 -18.43
C THR A 635 -23.58 26.10 -17.24
N ASN A 636 -24.61 25.29 -17.49
CA ASN A 636 -25.49 24.75 -16.46
C ASN A 636 -25.27 23.27 -16.27
N ALA A 637 -25.29 22.80 -15.02
CA ALA A 637 -25.28 21.39 -14.68
C ALA A 637 -26.41 21.04 -13.70
N HIS A 638 -27.04 19.88 -13.91
CA HIS A 638 -28.04 19.33 -13.00
C HIS A 638 -27.81 17.82 -12.81
N VAL A 639 -27.85 17.36 -11.56
CA VAL A 639 -27.60 15.97 -11.16
C VAL A 639 -28.80 15.44 -10.38
N ILE A 640 -29.22 14.21 -10.67
CA ILE A 640 -30.26 13.48 -9.94
C ILE A 640 -29.59 12.46 -9.02
N LEU A 641 -29.78 12.64 -7.72
CA LEU A 641 -29.39 11.70 -6.66
C LEU A 641 -30.58 10.86 -6.23
N GLU A 642 -30.33 9.60 -5.89
CA GLU A 642 -31.29 8.64 -5.35
C GLU A 642 -30.69 7.98 -4.11
N GLU A 643 -31.55 7.61 -3.16
CA GLU A 643 -31.12 6.84 -1.99
C GLU A 643 -30.44 5.52 -2.36
N ALA A 644 -29.52 5.08 -1.50
CA ALA A 644 -28.84 3.81 -1.69
C ALA A 644 -29.87 2.65 -1.65
N PRO A 645 -29.73 1.62 -2.51
CA PRO A 645 -30.59 0.45 -2.46
C PRO A 645 -30.41 -0.27 -1.12
N LEU A 646 -31.51 -0.76 -0.54
CA LEU A 646 -31.45 -1.60 0.66
C LEU A 646 -30.55 -2.81 0.38
N TYR A 647 -29.49 -2.96 1.19
CA TYR A 647 -28.64 -4.14 1.16
C TYR A 647 -29.41 -5.27 1.86
N GLU A 648 -29.88 -6.25 1.11
CA GLU A 648 -30.23 -7.55 1.70
C GLU A 648 -28.89 -8.28 1.92
N PRO A 649 -28.46 -8.51 3.19
CA PRO A 649 -27.30 -9.35 3.41
C PRO A 649 -27.57 -10.70 2.77
N ALA A 650 -26.65 -11.15 1.91
CA ALA A 650 -26.64 -12.53 1.43
C ALA A 650 -26.65 -13.40 2.68
N GLY A 651 -27.74 -14.14 2.89
CA GLY A 651 -28.06 -14.76 4.17
C GLY A 651 -26.85 -15.44 4.79
N ASP A 652 -26.47 -14.99 5.98
CA ASP A 652 -25.44 -15.61 6.80
C ASP A 652 -25.80 -17.09 6.99
N GLY A 653 -25.12 -17.95 6.25
CA GLY A 653 -24.86 -19.32 6.64
C GLY A 653 -23.85 -19.35 7.79
N ALA A 654 -24.02 -18.52 8.81
CA ALA A 654 -23.35 -18.70 10.08
C ALA A 654 -24.11 -19.81 10.83
N PRO A 655 -23.47 -20.93 11.19
CA PRO A 655 -24.13 -21.93 12.03
C PRO A 655 -24.46 -21.26 13.37
N SER A 656 -25.75 -21.13 13.64
CA SER A 656 -26.26 -20.68 14.93
C SER A 656 -25.59 -21.48 16.04
N ALA A 657 -24.80 -20.79 16.87
CA ALA A 657 -24.28 -21.31 18.13
C ALA A 657 -25.46 -21.53 19.10
N ALA A 658 -26.11 -22.69 18.97
CA ALA A 658 -26.96 -23.22 20.03
C ALA A 658 -26.05 -23.89 21.06
N VAL A 659 -25.91 -23.23 22.21
CA VAL A 659 -25.35 -23.82 23.42
C VAL A 659 -26.26 -24.96 23.87
N ALA A 660 -25.80 -26.20 23.73
CA ALA A 660 -26.31 -27.36 24.46
C ALA A 660 -25.13 -28.33 24.69
N GLY A 661 -24.91 -28.67 25.95
CA GLY A 661 -23.76 -29.44 26.41
C GLY A 661 -23.77 -30.92 26.07
N ASP A 662 -22.75 -31.56 26.65
CA ASP A 662 -22.31 -32.95 26.60
C ASP A 662 -21.31 -33.33 25.49
N ALA A 663 -20.16 -33.75 25.98
CA ALA A 663 -18.99 -34.22 25.27
C ALA A 663 -19.26 -35.52 24.51
N GLN A 664 -18.82 -35.58 23.25
CA GLN A 664 -18.31 -36.78 22.59
C GLN A 664 -17.60 -36.40 21.28
N TYR A 665 -16.30 -36.68 21.20
CA TYR A 665 -15.48 -36.54 20.00
C TYR A 665 -16.00 -37.45 18.87
N PRO A 666 -16.12 -36.99 17.61
CA PRO A 666 -16.40 -37.88 16.50
C PRO A 666 -15.09 -38.53 15.99
N ALA A 667 -15.14 -39.85 15.84
CA ALA A 667 -14.07 -40.66 15.24
C ALA A 667 -13.90 -40.35 13.74
N LEU A 668 -12.64 -40.34 13.27
CA LEU A 668 -12.25 -40.22 11.87
C LEU A 668 -12.75 -41.41 11.03
N PRO A 669 -13.17 -41.22 9.75
CA PRO A 669 -13.53 -42.33 8.89
C PRO A 669 -12.28 -43.11 8.44
N ALA A 670 -12.31 -44.42 8.63
CA ALA A 670 -11.35 -45.35 8.07
C ALA A 670 -11.45 -45.37 6.53
N GLY A 671 -10.30 -45.47 5.87
CA GLY A 671 -10.18 -45.48 4.41
C GLY A 671 -10.90 -46.66 3.76
N GLU A 672 -11.52 -46.39 2.60
CA GLU A 672 -12.08 -47.42 1.75
C GLU A 672 -11.26 -47.55 0.47
N GLN A 673 -10.75 -48.76 0.29
CA GLN A 673 -9.95 -49.22 -0.84
C GLN A 673 -10.79 -49.20 -2.11
N VAL A 674 -10.19 -48.76 -3.20
CA VAL A 674 -10.70 -48.93 -4.56
C VAL A 674 -10.48 -50.38 -5.00
N PRO A 675 -11.50 -51.08 -5.53
CA PRO A 675 -11.28 -52.19 -6.43
C PRO A 675 -11.74 -51.84 -7.85
N VAL A 676 -10.80 -52.04 -8.77
CA VAL A 676 -11.01 -52.33 -10.18
C VAL A 676 -11.79 -53.66 -10.30
N ASP A 677 -12.87 -53.72 -11.07
CA ASP A 677 -12.86 -54.41 -12.37
C ASP A 677 -14.21 -54.31 -13.11
N ALA A 678 -14.12 -54.46 -14.43
CA ALA A 678 -15.12 -54.33 -15.46
C ALA A 678 -16.21 -55.41 -15.47
N THR A 679 -17.38 -55.11 -16.05
CA THR A 679 -17.87 -55.65 -17.34
C THR A 679 -19.39 -55.50 -17.50
N ASP A 680 -19.75 -54.74 -18.54
CA ASP A 680 -20.60 -55.14 -19.66
C ASP A 680 -22.15 -55.10 -19.61
N THR A 681 -22.67 -54.54 -20.72
CA THR A 681 -23.93 -54.82 -21.43
C THR A 681 -25.30 -54.50 -20.81
N THR A 682 -26.00 -53.46 -21.30
CA THR A 682 -26.92 -53.50 -22.47
C THR A 682 -28.07 -52.48 -22.43
N ALA A 683 -28.18 -51.73 -23.54
CA ALA A 683 -29.38 -51.33 -24.29
C ALA A 683 -30.55 -50.53 -23.65
N ALA A 684 -30.79 -49.35 -24.25
CA ALA A 684 -31.98 -48.48 -24.22
C ALA A 684 -33.19 -49.11 -25.00
N PRO A 685 -34.41 -48.52 -25.16
CA PRO A 685 -34.67 -47.08 -25.43
C PRO A 685 -35.98 -46.44 -24.86
N ASP A 686 -36.07 -45.10 -25.02
CA ASP A 686 -37.25 -44.26 -25.36
C ASP A 686 -38.53 -44.32 -24.49
N THR A 687 -39.28 -43.26 -24.15
CA THR A 687 -39.41 -41.89 -24.66
C THR A 687 -40.32 -41.04 -23.76
N THR A 688 -40.13 -39.71 -23.84
CA THR A 688 -41.11 -38.59 -23.71
C THR A 688 -41.69 -38.17 -22.34
N GLY A 689 -41.31 -36.94 -21.94
CA GLY A 689 -42.30 -35.86 -21.78
C GLY A 689 -42.21 -35.01 -20.51
N GLY A 690 -41.69 -33.78 -20.62
CA GLY A 690 -42.07 -32.66 -19.73
C GLY A 690 -40.93 -31.86 -19.11
N THR A 691 -40.26 -31.02 -19.90
CA THR A 691 -39.25 -30.05 -19.45
C THR A 691 -39.88 -28.78 -18.88
N ALA A 692 -39.65 -28.50 -17.59
CA ALA A 692 -39.64 -27.15 -17.02
C ALA A 692 -38.21 -26.88 -16.57
N ALA A 693 -37.47 -26.07 -17.33
CA ALA A 693 -36.09 -25.73 -17.04
C ALA A 693 -36.05 -24.62 -15.98
N ALA A 694 -35.71 -24.99 -14.75
CA ALA A 694 -35.15 -24.07 -13.76
C ALA A 694 -33.71 -23.74 -14.20
N SER A 695 -33.43 -22.46 -14.36
CA SER A 695 -32.10 -21.92 -14.60
C SER A 695 -31.22 -22.26 -13.39
N ALA A 696 -30.24 -23.13 -13.62
CA ALA A 696 -29.18 -23.40 -12.66
C ALA A 696 -28.33 -22.13 -12.52
N ALA A 697 -28.41 -21.50 -11.34
CA ALA A 697 -27.42 -20.54 -10.90
C ALA A 697 -26.06 -21.26 -10.86
N SER A 698 -25.11 -20.79 -11.67
CA SER A 698 -23.74 -21.24 -11.64
C SER A 698 -23.13 -20.87 -10.28
N ALA A 699 -23.08 -21.83 -9.37
CA ALA A 699 -22.29 -21.70 -8.15
C ALA A 699 -20.84 -21.42 -8.56
N GLN A 700 -20.36 -20.22 -8.23
CA GLN A 700 -18.94 -19.88 -8.36
C GLN A 700 -18.13 -20.87 -7.51
N PRO A 701 -16.96 -21.34 -7.99
CA PRO A 701 -16.06 -22.11 -7.15
C PRO A 701 -15.61 -21.23 -5.98
N SER A 702 -16.01 -21.60 -4.76
CA SER A 702 -15.54 -21.00 -3.52
C SER A 702 -14.02 -21.05 -3.49
N GLN A 703 -13.36 -19.91 -3.31
CA GLN A 703 -11.92 -19.87 -3.06
C GLN A 703 -11.58 -20.76 -1.85
N PRO A 704 -10.44 -21.46 -1.84
CA PRO A 704 -10.01 -22.24 -0.68
C PRO A 704 -9.88 -21.28 0.52
N SER A 705 -10.69 -21.50 1.56
CA SER A 705 -10.63 -20.73 2.80
C SER A 705 -9.23 -20.83 3.39
N GLN A 706 -8.61 -19.70 3.70
CA GLN A 706 -7.32 -19.68 4.41
C GLN A 706 -7.44 -20.42 5.75
N PRO A 707 -6.38 -21.13 6.18
CA PRO A 707 -6.41 -21.86 7.44
C PRO A 707 -6.54 -20.90 8.63
N THR A 708 -7.47 -21.19 9.54
CA THR A 708 -7.70 -20.39 10.75
C THR A 708 -6.56 -20.58 11.75
N VAL A 709 -5.68 -19.58 11.87
CA VAL A 709 -4.51 -19.61 12.76
C VAL A 709 -4.92 -19.68 14.23
N LEU A 710 -5.86 -18.83 14.65
CA LEU A 710 -6.43 -18.79 15.99
C LEU A 710 -7.95 -18.93 15.92
N ALA A 711 -8.49 -19.70 16.84
CA ALA A 711 -9.92 -19.95 16.90
C ALA A 711 -10.71 -18.69 17.34
N PRO A 712 -11.95 -18.49 16.85
CA PRO A 712 -12.75 -17.31 17.18
C PRO A 712 -13.04 -17.14 18.69
N TRP A 713 -13.05 -18.23 19.46
CA TRP A 713 -13.35 -18.20 20.89
C TRP A 713 -12.17 -17.78 21.78
N CYS A 714 -10.96 -17.63 21.23
CA CYS A 714 -9.79 -17.19 22.01
C CYS A 714 -9.99 -15.79 22.60
N GLY A 715 -10.90 -14.99 22.03
CA GLY A 715 -11.29 -13.68 22.57
C GLY A 715 -10.22 -12.59 22.47
N VAL A 716 -9.03 -12.89 21.94
CA VAL A 716 -7.95 -11.91 21.73
C VAL A 716 -8.05 -11.30 20.33
N THR A 717 -7.91 -9.98 20.25
CA THR A 717 -7.91 -9.21 19.00
C THR A 717 -6.66 -8.33 18.93
N ALA A 718 -6.19 -8.06 17.71
CA ALA A 718 -5.09 -7.15 17.44
C ALA A 718 -5.56 -5.95 16.60
N TRP A 719 -5.22 -4.74 17.03
CA TRP A 719 -5.48 -3.49 16.30
C TRP A 719 -4.18 -2.92 15.78
N PRO A 720 -3.85 -3.15 14.49
CA PRO A 720 -2.71 -2.50 13.87
C PRO A 720 -3.02 -1.03 13.57
N VAL A 721 -2.07 -0.16 13.86
CA VAL A 721 -2.09 1.27 13.52
C VAL A 721 -0.74 1.65 12.94
N SER A 722 -0.74 2.53 11.95
CA SER A 722 0.49 2.99 11.31
C SER A 722 0.45 4.47 10.96
N GLY A 723 1.62 5.06 10.79
CA GLY A 723 1.81 6.42 10.30
C GLY A 723 3.17 6.58 9.60
N ARG A 724 3.30 7.62 8.76
CA ARG A 724 4.57 7.93 8.06
C ARG A 724 5.63 8.55 8.97
N SER A 725 5.22 9.00 10.15
CA SER A 725 6.09 9.53 11.20
C SER A 725 5.64 9.01 12.56
N ALA A 726 6.51 9.14 13.57
CA ALA A 726 6.16 8.82 14.95
C ALA A 726 4.96 9.65 15.46
N ASP A 727 4.92 10.95 15.13
CA ASP A 727 3.82 11.84 15.48
C ASP A 727 2.53 11.46 14.74
N GLY A 728 2.63 11.05 13.48
CA GLY A 728 1.50 10.55 12.69
C GLY A 728 0.89 9.27 13.29
N LEU A 729 1.74 8.34 13.73
CA LEU A 729 1.32 7.13 14.45
C LEU A 729 0.61 7.48 15.77
N ALA A 730 1.19 8.38 16.56
CA ALA A 730 0.61 8.81 17.83
C ALA A 730 -0.75 9.51 17.63
N GLY A 731 -0.84 10.42 16.65
CA GLY A 731 -2.08 11.09 16.28
C GLY A 731 -3.16 10.13 15.79
N GLN A 732 -2.78 9.13 14.99
CA GLN A 732 -3.72 8.11 14.52
C GLN A 732 -4.24 7.23 15.66
N ALA A 733 -3.37 6.80 16.58
CA ALA A 733 -3.79 6.05 17.75
C ALA A 733 -4.74 6.84 18.65
N GLY A 734 -4.47 8.14 18.85
CA GLY A 734 -5.35 9.05 19.58
C GLY A 734 -6.75 9.16 18.97
N ARG A 735 -6.83 9.41 17.66
CA ARG A 735 -8.12 9.49 16.94
C ARG A 735 -8.89 8.18 16.97
N LEU A 736 -8.21 7.04 16.76
CA LEU A 736 -8.87 5.73 16.82
C LEU A 736 -9.42 5.46 18.23
N ARG A 737 -8.67 5.80 19.27
CA ARG A 737 -9.13 5.65 20.66
C ARG A 737 -10.40 6.46 20.91
N GLU A 738 -10.41 7.74 20.53
CA GLU A 738 -11.58 8.60 20.68
C GLU A 738 -12.80 8.04 19.94
N PHE A 739 -12.57 7.58 18.70
CA PHE A 739 -13.61 6.98 17.86
C PHE A 739 -14.27 5.76 18.50
N VAL A 740 -13.48 4.79 18.99
CA VAL A 740 -14.02 3.54 19.57
C VAL A 740 -14.60 3.74 20.97
N VAL A 741 -14.12 4.73 21.73
CA VAL A 741 -14.67 5.08 23.05
C VAL A 741 -16.05 5.74 22.89
N ALA A 742 -16.20 6.60 21.88
CA ALA A 742 -17.48 7.24 21.57
C ALA A 742 -18.54 6.26 21.02
N ARG A 743 -18.13 5.08 20.55
CA ARG A 743 -18.98 4.11 19.84
C ARG A 743 -18.88 2.70 20.43
N PRO A 744 -19.43 2.49 21.65
CA PRO A 744 -19.35 1.22 22.34
C PRO A 744 -20.19 0.08 21.70
N GLU A 745 -20.92 0.36 20.65
CA GLU A 745 -21.65 -0.62 19.83
C GLU A 745 -20.74 -1.35 18.82
N LEU A 746 -19.58 -0.80 18.45
CA LEU A 746 -18.69 -1.39 17.45
C LEU A 746 -17.97 -2.64 17.97
N ALA A 747 -18.11 -3.77 17.29
CA ALA A 747 -17.38 -4.97 17.66
C ALA A 747 -15.85 -4.80 17.45
N PRO A 748 -15.00 -5.19 18.43
CA PRO A 748 -13.56 -5.07 18.28
C PRO A 748 -12.97 -5.79 17.06
N SER A 749 -13.59 -6.91 16.65
CA SER A 749 -13.24 -7.67 15.44
C SER A 749 -13.45 -6.86 14.17
N ASP A 750 -14.54 -6.10 14.08
CA ASP A 750 -14.88 -5.32 12.89
C ASP A 750 -13.93 -4.13 12.72
N VAL A 751 -13.54 -3.53 13.86
CA VAL A 751 -12.48 -2.50 13.91
C VAL A 751 -11.15 -3.09 13.44
N ALA A 752 -10.75 -4.25 13.95
CA ALA A 752 -9.53 -4.93 13.54
C ALA A 752 -9.52 -5.25 12.03
N TRP A 753 -10.62 -5.81 11.53
CA TRP A 753 -10.81 -6.12 10.12
C TRP A 753 -10.65 -4.87 9.25
N SER A 754 -11.29 -3.76 9.65
CA SER A 754 -11.21 -2.50 8.92
C SER A 754 -9.79 -1.92 8.91
N LEU A 755 -9.07 -1.99 10.04
CA LEU A 755 -7.68 -1.52 10.12
C LEU A 755 -6.73 -2.30 9.21
N VAL A 756 -6.98 -3.59 8.98
CA VAL A 756 -6.15 -4.45 8.12
C VAL A 756 -6.53 -4.31 6.65
N THR A 757 -7.82 -4.27 6.33
CA THR A 757 -8.29 -4.42 4.94
C THR A 757 -8.51 -3.10 4.21
N SER A 758 -8.62 -1.99 4.93
CA SER A 758 -9.04 -0.70 4.36
C SER A 758 -8.07 0.46 4.60
N ARG A 759 -6.87 0.18 5.12
CA ARG A 759 -5.88 1.21 5.45
C ARG A 759 -4.52 0.86 4.88
N SER A 760 -3.83 1.88 4.36
CA SER A 760 -2.43 1.74 3.98
C SER A 760 -1.58 1.43 5.21
N THR A 761 -0.62 0.51 5.05
CA THR A 761 0.38 0.23 6.07
C THR A 761 1.62 1.10 5.84
N PHE A 762 1.96 1.95 6.81
CA PHE A 762 3.09 2.88 6.76
C PHE A 762 4.32 2.39 7.54
N GLU A 763 5.37 3.19 7.58
CA GLU A 763 6.69 2.85 8.12
C GLU A 763 6.68 2.72 9.65
N HIS A 764 6.08 3.67 10.37
CA HIS A 764 5.93 3.60 11.82
C HIS A 764 4.66 2.82 12.17
N ARG A 765 4.80 1.72 12.90
CA ARG A 765 3.72 0.77 13.16
C ARG A 765 3.59 0.48 14.64
N SER A 766 2.37 0.29 15.09
CA SER A 766 2.08 -0.31 16.38
C SER A 766 0.93 -1.30 16.26
N VAL A 767 0.97 -2.36 17.05
CA VAL A 767 -0.10 -3.35 17.17
C VAL A 767 -0.52 -3.40 18.63
N VAL A 768 -1.80 -3.14 18.88
CA VAL A 768 -2.39 -3.23 20.22
C VAL A 768 -3.18 -4.52 20.33
N ILE A 769 -2.82 -5.36 21.29
CA ILE A 769 -3.38 -6.70 21.52
C ILE A 769 -4.18 -6.69 22.82
N GLY A 770 -5.41 -7.17 22.78
CA GLY A 770 -6.28 -7.17 23.94
C GLY A 770 -7.49 -8.09 23.80
N ALA A 771 -8.02 -8.52 24.94
CA ALA A 771 -9.19 -9.41 25.00
C ALA A 771 -10.54 -8.67 24.88
N ASP A 772 -10.53 -7.35 25.11
CA ASP A 772 -11.73 -6.53 25.02
C ASP A 772 -11.39 -5.10 24.58
N ARG A 773 -12.44 -4.32 24.29
CA ARG A 773 -12.32 -2.93 23.86
C ARG A 773 -11.60 -2.05 24.89
N GLY A 774 -11.79 -2.31 26.18
CA GLY A 774 -11.17 -1.52 27.24
C GLY A 774 -9.66 -1.66 27.23
N ALA A 775 -9.17 -2.89 27.13
CA ALA A 775 -7.74 -3.20 26.99
C ALA A 775 -7.16 -2.57 25.71
N LEU A 776 -7.85 -2.71 24.58
CA LEU A 776 -7.42 -2.17 23.29
C LEU A 776 -7.38 -0.62 23.30
N ALA A 777 -8.39 0.04 23.86
CA ALA A 777 -8.43 1.49 23.99
C ALA A 777 -7.35 2.03 24.95
N ALA A 778 -7.02 1.28 26.02
CA ALA A 778 -5.92 1.62 26.91
C ALA A 778 -4.56 1.49 26.20
N GLY A 779 -4.36 0.44 25.41
CA GLY A 779 -3.15 0.28 24.60
C GLY A 779 -2.99 1.38 23.54
N LEU A 780 -4.07 1.81 22.90
CA LEU A 780 -4.01 2.98 22.00
C LEU A 780 -3.59 4.28 22.72
N ALA A 781 -3.98 4.46 23.98
CA ALA A 781 -3.52 5.60 24.78
C ALA A 781 -2.01 5.55 25.06
N VAL A 782 -1.46 4.34 25.26
CA VAL A 782 -0.02 4.11 25.41
C VAL A 782 0.70 4.48 24.12
N VAL A 783 0.21 4.03 22.96
CA VAL A 783 0.77 4.39 21.64
C VAL A 783 0.73 5.91 21.41
N ALA A 784 -0.40 6.55 21.71
CA ALA A 784 -0.57 7.99 21.53
C ALA A 784 0.39 8.84 22.40
N THR A 785 0.92 8.29 23.48
CA THR A 785 1.88 8.96 24.37
C THR A 785 3.33 8.51 24.16
N GLY A 786 3.59 7.61 23.20
CA GLY A 786 4.91 7.05 22.95
C GLY A 786 5.45 6.19 24.10
N GLN A 787 4.59 5.70 24.98
CA GLN A 787 4.95 4.85 26.10
C GLN A 787 5.03 3.37 25.68
N THR A 788 5.59 2.53 26.55
CA THR A 788 5.60 1.07 26.38
C THR A 788 4.65 0.41 27.38
N ALA A 789 3.95 -0.63 26.96
CA ALA A 789 3.09 -1.44 27.83
C ALA A 789 2.99 -2.88 27.30
N PRO A 790 2.69 -3.87 28.16
CA PRO A 790 2.32 -5.21 27.72
C PRO A 790 1.13 -5.15 26.73
N GLY A 791 1.16 -5.99 25.69
CA GLY A 791 0.14 -5.99 24.63
C GLY A 791 0.24 -4.82 23.65
N VAL A 792 1.29 -4.00 23.70
CA VAL A 792 1.56 -2.96 22.69
C VAL A 792 2.94 -3.21 22.08
N VAL A 793 2.96 -3.59 20.81
CA VAL A 793 4.19 -3.80 20.04
C VAL A 793 4.36 -2.63 19.09
N THR A 794 5.46 -1.89 19.19
CA THR A 794 5.73 -0.71 18.35
C THR A 794 7.08 -0.84 17.69
N GLY A 795 7.15 -0.50 16.40
CA GLY A 795 8.38 -0.54 15.62
C GLY A 795 8.33 0.39 14.40
N SER A 796 9.47 0.49 13.71
CA SER A 796 9.54 1.14 12.40
C SER A 796 10.13 0.14 11.41
N ALA A 797 9.43 -0.08 10.29
CA ALA A 797 9.89 -0.96 9.25
C ALA A 797 10.91 -0.23 8.35
N ALA A 798 12.14 -0.73 8.28
CA ALA A 798 13.08 -0.32 7.24
C ALA A 798 12.60 -0.83 5.87
N SER A 799 12.81 -0.04 4.81
CA SER A 799 12.29 -0.27 3.45
C SER A 799 12.80 -1.55 2.77
N SER A 800 13.81 -2.21 3.34
CA SER A 800 14.31 -3.52 2.89
C SER A 800 13.90 -4.59 3.92
N GLY A 801 12.76 -5.26 3.67
CA GLY A 801 12.41 -6.49 4.39
C GLY A 801 13.54 -7.50 4.19
N GLY A 802 14.27 -7.81 5.25
CA GLY A 802 15.32 -8.83 5.19
C GLY A 802 14.70 -10.24 5.14
N ARG A 803 15.53 -11.20 4.74
CA ARG A 803 15.12 -12.61 4.67
C ARG A 803 14.78 -13.14 6.06
N ILE A 804 13.85 -14.08 6.11
CA ILE A 804 13.36 -14.68 7.35
C ILE A 804 14.03 -16.05 7.54
N ALA A 805 14.61 -16.28 8.71
CA ALA A 805 15.15 -17.55 9.13
C ALA A 805 14.38 -18.11 10.32
N PHE A 806 14.01 -19.38 10.27
CA PHE A 806 13.48 -20.09 11.43
C PHE A 806 14.62 -20.77 12.19
N VAL A 807 14.62 -20.59 13.51
CA VAL A 807 15.63 -21.07 14.43
C VAL A 807 14.99 -22.12 15.34
N PHE A 808 15.50 -23.34 15.31
CA PHE A 808 14.97 -24.46 16.09
C PHE A 808 15.94 -24.80 17.23
N PRO A 809 15.59 -24.55 18.51
CA PRO A 809 16.52 -24.80 19.61
C PRO A 809 16.71 -26.29 19.90
N GLY A 810 17.79 -26.57 20.64
CA GLY A 810 18.10 -27.89 21.16
C GLY A 810 17.39 -28.18 22.49
N GLN A 811 17.96 -29.09 23.28
CA GLN A 811 17.46 -29.42 24.62
C GLN A 811 17.52 -28.21 25.57
N GLY A 812 16.47 -28.00 26.37
CA GLY A 812 16.43 -26.98 27.42
C GLY A 812 15.23 -26.02 27.37
N SER A 813 14.46 -26.02 26.26
CA SER A 813 13.25 -25.20 26.12
C SER A 813 11.97 -25.91 26.56
N GLN A 814 12.04 -27.19 26.95
CA GLN A 814 10.90 -27.97 27.37
C GLN A 814 10.40 -27.63 28.78
N TRP A 815 9.09 -27.68 28.97
CA TRP A 815 8.43 -27.56 30.28
C TRP A 815 7.09 -28.28 30.26
N ALA A 816 6.65 -28.76 31.42
CA ALA A 816 5.40 -29.53 31.54
C ALA A 816 4.18 -28.65 31.19
N GLY A 817 3.37 -29.10 30.22
CA GLY A 817 2.21 -28.38 29.70
C GLY A 817 2.49 -27.49 28.47
N MET A 818 3.71 -27.53 27.91
CA MET A 818 4.01 -26.82 26.67
C MET A 818 3.08 -27.25 25.53
N GLY A 819 2.54 -26.30 24.77
CA GLY A 819 1.63 -26.56 23.65
C GLY A 819 0.17 -26.85 24.04
N ARG A 820 -0.16 -27.01 25.33
CA ARG A 820 -1.52 -27.33 25.77
C ARG A 820 -2.55 -26.23 25.45
N GLU A 821 -2.19 -24.96 25.64
CA GLU A 821 -3.08 -23.84 25.32
C GLU A 821 -3.29 -23.72 23.80
N LEU A 822 -2.22 -23.79 23.02
CA LEU A 822 -2.30 -23.75 21.55
C LEU A 822 -3.04 -24.94 20.95
N LEU A 823 -3.05 -26.11 21.60
CA LEU A 823 -3.88 -27.25 21.21
C LEU A 823 -5.37 -26.91 21.25
N ALA A 824 -5.79 -26.03 22.17
CA ALA A 824 -7.16 -25.54 22.26
C ALA A 824 -7.41 -24.28 21.40
N ASP A 825 -6.42 -23.41 21.29
CA ASP A 825 -6.57 -22.07 20.72
C ASP A 825 -6.26 -22.01 19.21
N SER A 826 -5.49 -22.95 18.66
CA SER A 826 -5.04 -22.94 17.27
C SER A 826 -5.40 -24.24 16.55
N PRO A 827 -6.39 -24.22 15.64
CA PRO A 827 -6.74 -25.37 14.81
C PRO A 827 -5.56 -25.88 13.97
N VAL A 828 -4.70 -24.97 13.48
CA VAL A 828 -3.49 -25.31 12.71
C VAL A 828 -2.48 -26.05 13.58
N PHE A 829 -2.23 -25.56 14.80
CA PHE A 829 -1.34 -26.24 15.74
C PHE A 829 -1.87 -27.63 16.09
N ALA A 830 -3.17 -27.73 16.43
CA ALA A 830 -3.81 -28.98 16.80
C ALA A 830 -3.74 -30.04 15.69
N ALA A 831 -4.03 -29.63 14.44
CA ALA A 831 -3.95 -30.52 13.29
C ALA A 831 -2.51 -31.03 13.07
N ARG A 832 -1.52 -30.13 13.10
CA ARG A 832 -0.12 -30.51 12.88
C ARG A 832 0.43 -31.38 14.01
N LEU A 833 0.04 -31.12 15.25
CA LEU A 833 0.43 -31.93 16.40
C LEU A 833 -0.16 -33.35 16.31
N ALA A 834 -1.40 -33.48 15.83
CA ALA A 834 -2.04 -34.78 15.61
C ALA A 834 -1.32 -35.59 14.52
N GLU A 835 -0.86 -34.96 13.43
CA GLU A 835 -0.03 -35.60 12.41
C GLU A 835 1.31 -36.08 12.99
N CYS A 836 1.97 -35.26 13.81
CA CYS A 836 3.18 -35.65 14.53
C CYS A 836 2.92 -36.83 15.51
N ALA A 837 1.78 -36.83 16.20
CA ALA A 837 1.38 -37.93 17.08
C ALA A 837 1.21 -39.24 16.30
N GLN A 838 0.59 -39.18 15.11
CA GLN A 838 0.44 -40.34 14.23
C GLN A 838 1.78 -40.89 13.74
N ALA A 839 2.73 -40.00 13.42
CA ALA A 839 4.09 -40.38 13.01
C ALA A 839 4.91 -41.01 14.16
N LEU A 840 4.71 -40.56 15.40
CA LEU A 840 5.41 -41.08 16.58
C LEU A 840 4.81 -42.38 17.12
N ALA A 841 3.50 -42.56 17.03
CA ALA A 841 2.77 -43.70 17.59
C ALA A 841 3.39 -45.10 17.34
N PRO A 842 3.93 -45.44 16.15
CA PRO A 842 4.54 -46.76 15.93
C PRO A 842 5.94 -46.91 16.55
N LEU A 843 6.54 -45.84 17.07
CA LEU A 843 7.93 -45.80 17.53
C LEU A 843 8.08 -45.69 19.05
N VAL A 844 7.02 -45.30 19.76
CA VAL A 844 6.99 -45.05 21.21
C VAL A 844 5.87 -45.86 21.89
N ASP A 845 5.94 -46.01 23.21
CA ASP A 845 4.95 -46.71 24.05
C ASP A 845 4.07 -45.76 24.88
N TRP A 846 4.22 -44.45 24.68
CA TRP A 846 3.46 -43.37 25.31
C TRP A 846 2.65 -42.56 24.30
N SER A 847 1.69 -41.76 24.77
CA SER A 847 0.84 -40.89 23.94
C SER A 847 1.34 -39.44 23.98
N LEU A 848 1.64 -38.88 22.79
CA LEU A 848 2.06 -37.47 22.68
C LEU A 848 0.99 -36.52 23.25
N LEU A 849 -0.28 -36.77 22.96
CA LEU A 849 -1.37 -35.90 23.39
C LEU A 849 -1.55 -35.92 24.91
N ASP A 850 -1.45 -37.10 25.53
CA ASP A 850 -1.57 -37.25 26.98
C ASP A 850 -0.43 -36.49 27.70
N ILE A 851 0.80 -36.55 27.16
CA ILE A 851 1.95 -35.81 27.71
C ILE A 851 1.72 -34.29 27.63
N ILE A 852 1.20 -33.80 26.51
CA ILE A 852 0.89 -32.37 26.32
C ILE A 852 -0.21 -31.92 27.30
N GLU A 853 -1.19 -32.78 27.59
CA GLU A 853 -2.22 -32.54 28.61
C GLU A 853 -1.68 -32.60 30.05
N GLY A 854 -0.51 -33.20 30.25
CA GLY A 854 0.24 -33.21 31.51
C GLY A 854 0.24 -34.55 32.25
N SER A 855 0.08 -35.67 31.55
CA SER A 855 0.03 -37.01 32.16
C SER A 855 1.38 -37.54 32.67
N GLU A 856 2.51 -37.07 32.12
CA GLU A 856 3.86 -37.56 32.43
C GLU A 856 4.90 -36.42 32.49
N ALA A 857 6.03 -36.68 33.16
CA ALA A 857 7.13 -35.73 33.30
C ALA A 857 8.10 -35.78 32.11
N LEU A 858 8.60 -34.62 31.67
CA LEU A 858 9.57 -34.48 30.56
C LEU A 858 11.03 -34.62 31.04
N ASP A 859 11.28 -35.59 31.92
CA ASP A 859 12.56 -35.69 32.65
C ASP A 859 13.64 -36.46 31.87
N THR A 860 13.24 -37.37 30.99
CA THR A 860 14.16 -38.23 30.21
C THR A 860 14.22 -37.81 28.74
N ALA A 861 15.37 -38.02 28.10
CA ALA A 861 15.63 -37.57 26.73
C ALA A 861 14.74 -38.27 25.69
N ASP A 862 14.41 -39.54 25.89
CA ASP A 862 13.57 -40.38 25.02
C ASP A 862 12.11 -39.92 24.96
N ILE A 863 11.65 -39.15 25.95
CA ILE A 863 10.35 -38.48 25.94
C ILE A 863 10.49 -37.01 25.53
N ALA A 864 11.42 -36.28 26.14
CA ALA A 864 11.57 -34.84 25.91
C ALA A 864 11.88 -34.49 24.45
N GLN A 865 12.82 -35.21 23.81
CA GLN A 865 13.26 -34.89 22.44
C GLN A 865 12.14 -35.04 21.39
N PRO A 866 11.40 -36.17 21.33
CA PRO A 866 10.30 -36.30 20.36
C PRO A 866 9.14 -35.34 20.61
N VAL A 867 8.80 -35.05 21.88
CA VAL A 867 7.74 -34.09 22.21
C VAL A 867 8.14 -32.66 21.78
N MET A 868 9.39 -32.25 22.04
CA MET A 868 9.92 -30.97 21.56
C MET A 868 9.88 -30.86 20.03
N TRP A 869 10.31 -31.91 19.32
CA TRP A 869 10.22 -31.96 17.85
C TRP A 869 8.79 -31.73 17.36
N ALA A 870 7.82 -32.45 17.93
CA ALA A 870 6.42 -32.32 17.54
C ALA A 870 5.87 -30.91 17.79
N VAL A 871 6.20 -30.30 18.94
CA VAL A 871 5.80 -28.92 19.27
C VAL A 871 6.45 -27.92 18.31
N MET A 872 7.76 -28.02 18.06
CA MET A 872 8.47 -27.11 17.15
C MET A 872 7.91 -27.18 15.71
N VAL A 873 7.67 -28.39 15.19
CA VAL A 873 7.08 -28.58 13.85
C VAL A 873 5.66 -28.01 13.78
N SER A 874 4.89 -28.12 14.87
CA SER A 874 3.53 -27.58 14.96
C SER A 874 3.51 -26.05 15.05
N LEU A 875 4.42 -25.46 15.83
CA LEU A 875 4.60 -24.00 15.90
C LEU A 875 5.03 -23.41 14.54
N ALA A 876 5.94 -24.08 13.82
CA ALA A 876 6.34 -23.66 12.48
C ALA A 876 5.13 -23.59 11.52
N ALA A 877 4.22 -24.57 11.59
CA ALA A 877 3.01 -24.58 10.77
C ALA A 877 2.07 -23.42 11.09
N VAL A 878 1.99 -22.99 12.35
CA VAL A 878 1.21 -21.81 12.77
C VAL A 878 1.77 -20.54 12.14
N TRP A 879 3.09 -20.33 12.21
CA TRP A 879 3.75 -19.19 11.57
C TRP A 879 3.56 -19.17 10.04
N GLN A 880 3.72 -20.33 9.40
CA GLN A 880 3.50 -20.48 7.96
C GLN A 880 2.04 -20.19 7.56
N ALA A 881 1.07 -20.66 8.35
CA ALA A 881 -0.35 -20.37 8.15
C ALA A 881 -0.69 -18.89 8.35
N ALA A 882 0.04 -18.18 9.21
CA ALA A 882 -0.04 -16.72 9.36
C ALA A 882 0.66 -15.94 8.22
N GLY A 883 1.24 -16.62 7.23
CA GLY A 883 1.89 -16.03 6.07
C GLY A 883 3.41 -15.81 6.22
N VAL A 884 3.98 -16.15 7.39
CA VAL A 884 5.42 -16.00 7.65
C VAL A 884 6.13 -17.29 7.25
N ASN A 885 6.77 -17.27 6.08
CA ASN A 885 7.48 -18.41 5.53
C ASN A 885 9.00 -18.21 5.62
N PRO A 886 9.77 -19.18 6.16
CA PRO A 886 11.22 -19.07 6.21
C PRO A 886 11.85 -19.27 4.83
N GLU A 887 12.93 -18.54 4.56
CA GLU A 887 13.81 -18.79 3.41
C GLU A 887 15.00 -19.69 3.79
N ALA A 888 15.35 -19.70 5.08
CA ALA A 888 16.27 -20.66 5.66
C ALA A 888 15.78 -21.19 7.01
N VAL A 889 16.26 -22.39 7.34
CA VAL A 889 16.14 -22.97 8.67
C VAL A 889 17.52 -23.26 9.24
N ILE A 890 17.68 -23.02 10.53
CA ILE A 890 18.84 -23.42 11.32
C ILE A 890 18.37 -24.13 12.58
N GLY A 891 19.08 -25.16 13.00
CA GLY A 891 18.75 -25.90 14.21
C GLY A 891 19.94 -26.02 15.15
N HIS A 892 19.68 -26.04 16.45
CA HIS A 892 20.69 -26.29 17.47
C HIS A 892 20.63 -27.76 17.90
N SER A 893 21.68 -28.54 17.60
CA SER A 893 21.74 -29.96 17.94
C SER A 893 20.53 -30.74 17.39
N GLN A 894 19.66 -31.28 18.25
CA GLN A 894 18.44 -31.99 17.84
C GLN A 894 17.40 -31.09 17.14
N GLY A 895 17.45 -29.77 17.35
CA GLY A 895 16.58 -28.82 16.67
C GLY A 895 16.72 -28.91 15.14
N GLU A 896 17.87 -29.38 14.64
CA GLU A 896 18.05 -29.63 13.21
C GLU A 896 17.10 -30.69 12.64
N ILE A 897 16.59 -31.61 13.45
CA ILE A 897 15.61 -32.60 13.01
C ILE A 897 14.28 -31.91 12.69
N ALA A 898 13.85 -30.98 13.55
CA ALA A 898 12.66 -30.16 13.31
C ALA A 898 12.88 -29.21 12.13
N ALA A 899 14.05 -28.58 12.04
CA ALA A 899 14.44 -27.74 10.90
C ALA A 899 14.36 -28.52 9.57
N ALA A 900 14.95 -29.71 9.50
CA ALA A 900 14.91 -30.56 8.31
C ALA A 900 13.49 -31.02 7.96
N THR A 901 12.65 -31.27 8.97
CA THR A 901 11.22 -31.59 8.77
C THR A 901 10.45 -30.41 8.18
N VAL A 902 10.65 -29.20 8.72
CA VAL A 902 9.99 -27.97 8.26
C VAL A 902 10.49 -27.53 6.89
N ALA A 903 11.77 -27.76 6.58
CA ALA A 903 12.31 -27.53 5.24
C ALA A 903 11.75 -28.50 4.19
N GLY A 904 11.08 -29.58 4.60
CA GLY A 904 10.61 -30.64 3.71
C GLY A 904 11.69 -31.62 3.29
N ILE A 905 12.86 -31.61 3.95
CA ILE A 905 13.93 -32.57 3.70
C ILE A 905 13.57 -33.93 4.29
N LEU A 906 13.00 -33.94 5.50
CA LEU A 906 12.45 -35.13 6.13
C LEU A 906 10.92 -35.09 6.08
N SER A 907 10.30 -36.23 5.77
CA SER A 907 8.87 -36.45 6.04
C SER A 907 8.61 -36.44 7.56
N LEU A 908 7.34 -36.32 7.98
CA LEU A 908 7.00 -36.42 9.40
C LEU A 908 7.41 -37.80 9.97
N GLU A 909 7.21 -38.86 9.19
CA GLU A 909 7.58 -40.23 9.57
C GLU A 909 9.09 -40.40 9.72
N ASP A 910 9.88 -39.84 8.80
CA ASP A 910 11.33 -39.92 8.89
C ASP A 910 11.88 -38.99 9.98
N GLY A 911 11.32 -37.80 10.18
CA GLY A 911 11.63 -36.92 11.30
C GLY A 911 11.38 -37.59 12.65
N ALA A 912 10.21 -38.24 12.81
CA ALA A 912 9.86 -39.03 13.97
C ALA A 912 10.85 -40.20 14.20
N ARG A 913 11.25 -40.91 13.14
CA ARG A 913 12.28 -41.97 13.23
C ARG A 913 13.62 -41.43 13.71
N VAL A 914 14.09 -40.32 13.13
CA VAL A 914 15.37 -39.71 13.50
C VAL A 914 15.37 -39.28 14.97
N VAL A 915 14.34 -38.56 15.44
CA VAL A 915 14.28 -38.07 16.82
C VAL A 915 14.12 -39.21 17.84
N VAL A 916 13.32 -40.23 17.54
CA VAL A 916 13.12 -41.38 18.46
C VAL A 916 14.36 -42.26 18.50
N ALA A 917 14.97 -42.60 17.35
CA ALA A 917 16.18 -43.42 17.33
C ALA A 917 17.34 -42.74 18.06
N ARG A 918 17.53 -41.44 17.83
CA ARG A 918 18.52 -40.61 18.52
C ARG A 918 18.33 -40.62 20.02
N SER A 919 17.13 -40.28 20.46
CA SER A 919 16.83 -40.09 21.88
C SER A 919 16.90 -41.40 22.68
N LYS A 920 16.40 -42.51 22.11
CA LYS A 920 16.56 -43.86 22.69
C LYS A 920 18.02 -44.28 22.77
N ALA A 921 18.80 -44.10 21.70
CA ALA A 921 20.22 -44.48 21.71
C ALA A 921 21.03 -43.68 22.74
N LEU A 922 20.69 -42.41 22.97
CA LEU A 922 21.29 -41.60 24.03
C LEU A 922 20.90 -42.08 25.43
N ALA A 923 19.63 -42.44 25.65
CA ALA A 923 19.17 -42.99 26.93
C ALA A 923 19.80 -44.36 27.23
N ASP A 924 19.92 -45.21 26.21
CA ASP A 924 20.49 -46.57 26.31
C ASP A 924 22.02 -46.60 26.42
N LEU A 925 22.70 -45.46 26.28
CA LEU A 925 24.16 -45.40 26.39
C LEU A 925 24.65 -45.76 27.82
N HIS A 926 23.77 -45.65 28.84
CA HIS A 926 24.06 -45.93 30.26
C HIS A 926 25.37 -45.30 30.76
N ALA A 927 25.78 -44.18 30.15
CA ALA A 927 27.02 -43.48 30.45
C ALA A 927 26.67 -42.12 31.05
N SER A 928 26.83 -41.98 32.37
CA SER A 928 26.62 -40.72 33.06
C SER A 928 27.41 -39.59 32.38
N GLY A 929 26.71 -38.48 32.13
CA GLY A 929 27.22 -37.36 31.34
C GLY A 929 26.52 -36.06 31.71
N GLY A 930 26.90 -34.98 31.06
CA GLY A 930 26.18 -33.73 31.20
C GLY A 930 26.75 -32.63 30.34
N LEU A 931 26.04 -31.51 30.31
CA LEU A 931 26.48 -30.28 29.67
C LEU A 931 26.56 -29.14 30.68
N LEU A 932 27.56 -28.28 30.52
CA LEU A 932 27.76 -27.06 31.31
C LEU A 932 27.90 -25.87 30.36
N SER A 933 26.98 -24.91 30.45
CA SER A 933 27.06 -23.63 29.74
C SER A 933 28.02 -22.70 30.49
N VAL A 934 28.95 -22.07 29.78
CA VAL A 934 29.99 -21.19 30.31
C VAL A 934 29.95 -19.85 29.57
N VAL A 935 29.83 -18.75 30.30
CA VAL A 935 29.78 -17.39 29.73
C VAL A 935 31.19 -16.89 29.42
N MET A 936 31.79 -17.49 28.39
CA MET A 936 33.09 -17.12 27.82
C MET A 936 33.17 -17.47 26.32
N PRO A 937 34.03 -16.76 25.55
CA PRO A 937 34.38 -17.18 24.19
C PRO A 937 35.07 -18.54 24.18
N GLU A 938 34.90 -19.29 23.08
CA GLU A 938 35.43 -20.65 22.92
C GLU A 938 36.93 -20.73 23.22
N ALA A 939 37.74 -19.86 22.60
CA ALA A 939 39.19 -19.86 22.76
C ALA A 939 39.62 -19.72 24.23
N ALA A 940 38.86 -18.95 25.02
CA ALA A 940 39.13 -18.75 26.43
C ALA A 940 38.69 -19.98 27.26
N VAL A 941 37.60 -20.66 26.90
CA VAL A 941 37.20 -21.93 27.51
C VAL A 941 38.26 -23.00 27.26
N VAL A 942 38.75 -23.13 26.02
CA VAL A 942 39.82 -24.06 25.66
C VAL A 942 41.09 -23.80 26.49
N SER A 943 41.51 -22.54 26.60
CA SER A 943 42.65 -22.16 27.44
C SER A 943 42.46 -22.55 28.90
N VAL A 944 41.26 -22.34 29.48
CA VAL A 944 40.98 -22.73 30.87
C VAL A 944 40.99 -24.25 31.01
N LEU A 945 40.47 -25.01 30.05
CA LEU A 945 40.50 -26.48 30.06
C LEU A 945 41.95 -27.00 30.05
N GLU A 946 42.83 -26.42 29.25
CA GLU A 946 44.26 -26.74 29.21
C GLU A 946 44.95 -26.40 30.55
N GLU A 947 44.78 -25.17 31.04
CA GLU A 947 45.37 -24.70 32.30
C GLU A 947 44.96 -25.54 33.52
N THR A 948 43.75 -26.09 33.48
CA THR A 948 43.16 -26.83 34.60
C THR A 948 43.28 -28.35 34.46
N GLY A 949 43.84 -28.84 33.34
CA GLY A 949 44.07 -30.26 33.08
C GLY A 949 42.80 -31.04 32.71
N PHE A 950 41.79 -30.38 32.14
CA PHE A 950 40.53 -31.01 31.70
C PHE A 950 40.43 -31.15 30.17
N ALA A 951 41.40 -30.66 29.39
CA ALA A 951 41.36 -30.69 27.92
C ALA A 951 41.12 -32.09 27.31
N ASP A 952 41.65 -33.15 27.93
CA ASP A 952 41.44 -34.54 27.46
C ASP A 952 40.14 -35.19 27.96
N ARG A 953 39.39 -34.51 28.84
CA ARG A 953 38.25 -35.08 29.59
C ARG A 953 36.93 -34.36 29.34
N ILE A 954 36.99 -33.10 28.94
CA ILE A 954 35.84 -32.24 28.66
C ILE A 954 35.99 -31.71 27.23
N THR A 955 34.95 -31.86 26.42
CA THR A 955 34.92 -31.41 25.03
C THR A 955 34.04 -30.18 24.89
N VAL A 956 34.36 -29.27 23.97
CA VAL A 956 33.43 -28.17 23.61
C VAL A 956 32.29 -28.76 22.78
N ALA A 957 31.07 -28.68 23.30
CA ALA A 957 29.88 -29.23 22.70
C ALA A 957 29.17 -28.26 21.75
N ALA A 958 29.13 -26.98 22.11
CA ALA A 958 28.49 -25.96 21.30
C ALA A 958 29.14 -24.58 21.50
N VAL A 959 29.18 -23.79 20.43
CA VAL A 959 29.49 -22.37 20.47
C VAL A 959 28.22 -21.63 20.07
N ASN A 960 27.53 -21.08 21.07
CA ASN A 960 26.21 -20.48 20.89
C ASN A 960 26.31 -19.00 20.51
N SER A 961 27.26 -18.30 21.10
CA SER A 961 27.52 -16.89 20.81
C SER A 961 28.99 -16.57 21.07
N PRO A 962 29.45 -15.36 20.72
CA PRO A 962 30.82 -14.92 20.98
C PRO A 962 31.14 -14.90 22.49
N ALA A 963 30.11 -14.85 23.33
CA ALA A 963 30.22 -14.83 24.79
C ALA A 963 29.76 -16.13 25.47
N ALA A 964 29.24 -17.13 24.76
CA ALA A 964 28.64 -18.31 25.36
C ALA A 964 29.07 -19.63 24.67
N THR A 965 29.72 -20.48 25.46
CA THR A 965 30.24 -21.80 25.04
C THR A 965 29.71 -22.89 25.96
N VAL A 966 29.30 -24.03 25.41
CA VAL A 966 28.84 -25.20 26.16
C VAL A 966 29.90 -26.29 26.10
N VAL A 967 30.20 -26.90 27.25
CA VAL A 967 31.12 -28.04 27.35
C VAL A 967 30.40 -29.32 27.80
N SER A 968 30.91 -30.47 27.36
CA SER A 968 30.38 -31.82 27.61
C SER A 968 31.42 -32.70 28.30
N GLY A 969 31.00 -33.47 29.30
CA GLY A 969 31.89 -34.31 30.10
C GLY A 969 31.13 -35.20 31.09
N THR A 970 31.85 -35.91 31.96
CA THR A 970 31.21 -36.67 33.05
C THR A 970 30.72 -35.73 34.15
N PRO A 971 29.73 -36.14 34.98
CA PRO A 971 29.28 -35.33 36.10
C PRO A 971 30.42 -34.87 37.00
N GLU A 972 31.34 -35.78 37.34
CA GLU A 972 32.48 -35.50 38.23
C GLU A 972 33.45 -34.49 37.62
N ASP A 973 33.71 -34.59 36.31
CA ASP A 973 34.62 -33.68 35.61
C ASP A 973 34.03 -32.29 35.46
N LEU A 974 32.74 -32.23 35.12
CA LEU A 974 32.04 -30.97 35.06
C LEU A 974 31.89 -30.33 36.43
N ASP A 975 31.69 -31.09 37.51
CA ASP A 975 31.66 -30.55 38.88
C ASP A 975 33.02 -29.97 39.27
N ALA A 976 34.09 -30.70 38.97
CA ALA A 976 35.45 -30.25 39.24
C ALA A 976 35.81 -29.01 38.42
N PHE A 977 35.40 -28.96 37.15
CA PHE A 977 35.58 -27.81 36.27
C PHE A 977 34.75 -26.61 36.73
N GLU A 978 33.50 -26.83 37.14
CA GLU A 978 32.62 -25.80 37.68
C GLU A 978 33.24 -25.11 38.90
N ILE A 979 33.88 -25.87 39.80
CA ILE A 979 34.63 -25.31 40.93
C ILE A 979 35.79 -24.41 40.45
N LYS A 980 36.49 -24.78 39.37
CA LYS A 980 37.58 -23.97 38.80
C LYS A 980 37.05 -22.67 38.19
N LEU A 981 35.94 -22.75 37.46
CA LEU A 981 35.26 -21.58 36.90
C LEU A 981 34.74 -20.65 38.01
N SER A 982 34.19 -21.22 39.08
CA SER A 982 33.72 -20.47 40.26
C SER A 982 34.84 -19.65 40.90
N LYS A 983 36.02 -20.24 41.08
CA LYS A 983 37.17 -19.55 41.65
C LYS A 983 37.65 -18.39 40.79
N ARG A 984 37.43 -18.48 39.47
CA ARG A 984 37.71 -17.43 38.49
C ARG A 984 36.55 -16.44 38.32
N ARG A 985 35.45 -16.59 39.07
CA ARG A 985 34.22 -15.76 39.00
C ARG A 985 33.55 -15.77 37.62
N ILE A 986 33.68 -16.89 36.90
CA ILE A 986 33.02 -17.10 35.61
C ILE A 986 31.59 -17.61 35.87
N LEU A 987 30.62 -17.03 35.17
CA LEU A 987 29.22 -17.48 35.19
C LEU A 987 29.09 -18.79 34.41
N ARG A 988 28.37 -19.75 35.00
CA ARG A 988 28.07 -21.05 34.39
C ARG A 988 26.83 -21.67 35.00
N TRP A 989 26.17 -22.54 34.25
CA TRP A 989 25.02 -23.32 34.72
C TRP A 989 24.93 -24.66 33.98
N ARG A 990 24.37 -25.66 34.66
CA ARG A 990 24.10 -26.97 34.07
C ARG A 990 22.94 -26.87 33.08
N VAL A 991 23.02 -27.58 31.96
CA VAL A 991 21.91 -27.68 31.01
C VAL A 991 20.89 -28.71 31.52
N PRO A 992 19.60 -28.37 31.69
CA PRO A 992 18.57 -29.28 32.22
C PRO A 992 18.37 -30.53 31.35
N ALA A 993 17.91 -31.63 31.95
CA ALA A 993 17.58 -32.90 31.26
C ALA A 993 18.71 -33.44 30.35
N THR A 994 19.96 -33.26 30.79
CA THR A 994 21.17 -33.81 30.14
C THR A 994 22.04 -34.62 31.09
N ALA A 995 21.61 -34.83 32.34
CA ALA A 995 22.40 -35.53 33.36
C ALA A 995 22.70 -37.01 33.03
N ASP A 996 21.97 -37.55 32.05
CA ASP A 996 22.01 -38.97 31.70
C ASP A 996 22.88 -39.25 30.46
N PHE A 997 23.40 -38.21 29.77
CA PHE A 997 24.24 -38.38 28.56
C PHE A 997 25.21 -37.21 28.31
N ALA A 998 26.30 -37.47 27.58
CA ALA A 998 27.32 -36.48 27.20
C ALA A 998 27.38 -36.30 25.67
N ALA A 999 26.38 -35.63 25.09
CA ALA A 999 26.33 -35.35 23.64
C ALA A 999 27.48 -34.47 23.16
N HIS A 1000 27.75 -34.47 21.85
CA HIS A 1000 28.79 -33.67 21.20
C HIS A 1000 30.19 -33.93 21.79
N SER A 1001 30.47 -35.20 22.10
CA SER A 1001 31.74 -35.66 22.66
C SER A 1001 32.08 -37.06 22.16
N PRO A 1002 33.35 -37.52 22.26
CA PRO A 1002 33.72 -38.90 21.94
C PRO A 1002 32.90 -39.98 22.68
N ARG A 1003 32.23 -39.61 23.79
CA ARG A 1003 31.45 -40.57 24.58
C ARG A 1003 30.20 -41.08 23.84
N VAL A 1004 29.72 -40.40 22.81
CA VAL A 1004 28.59 -40.90 22.01
C VAL A 1004 29.01 -41.88 20.91
N GLU A 1005 30.31 -42.09 20.66
CA GLU A 1005 30.79 -43.00 19.60
C GLU A 1005 30.20 -44.43 19.66
N PRO A 1006 29.92 -45.04 20.84
CA PRO A 1006 29.28 -46.35 20.91
C PRO A 1006 27.88 -46.44 20.28
N ILE A 1007 27.17 -45.31 20.09
CA ILE A 1007 25.83 -45.31 19.50
C ILE A 1007 25.84 -45.33 17.97
N GLU A 1008 27.01 -45.13 17.33
CA GLU A 1008 27.11 -45.02 15.87
C GLU A 1008 26.48 -46.21 15.13
N PRO A 1009 26.78 -47.48 15.47
CA PRO A 1009 26.21 -48.61 14.75
C PRO A 1009 24.68 -48.67 14.92
N THR A 1010 24.19 -48.40 16.13
CA THR A 1010 22.77 -48.40 16.46
C THR A 1010 22.00 -47.34 15.68
N LEU A 1011 22.52 -46.11 15.60
CA LEU A 1011 21.87 -45.04 14.83
C LEU A 1011 21.90 -45.32 13.34
N ARG A 1012 23.03 -45.80 12.81
CA ARG A 1012 23.13 -46.13 11.37
C ARG A 1012 22.15 -47.22 10.97
N GLU A 1013 21.98 -48.25 11.79
CA GLU A 1013 21.02 -49.32 11.55
C GLU A 1013 19.58 -48.82 11.65
N ALA A 1014 19.23 -48.11 12.73
CA ALA A 1014 17.88 -47.60 12.96
C ALA A 1014 17.43 -46.60 11.88
N LEU A 1015 18.38 -45.83 11.31
CA LEU A 1015 18.10 -44.79 10.33
C LEU A 1015 18.38 -45.21 8.88
N ALA A 1016 18.77 -46.46 8.60
CA ALA A 1016 19.08 -46.92 7.25
C ALA A 1016 17.90 -46.77 6.25
N GLY A 1017 16.66 -46.67 6.75
CA GLY A 1017 15.44 -46.58 5.96
C GLY A 1017 14.90 -45.18 5.69
N ILE A 1018 15.52 -44.12 6.22
CA ILE A 1018 15.05 -42.74 5.99
C ILE A 1018 15.29 -42.32 4.54
N ARG A 1019 14.46 -41.41 4.03
CA ARG A 1019 14.54 -40.93 2.64
C ARG A 1019 14.57 -39.40 2.59
N PRO A 1020 15.74 -38.79 2.85
CA PRO A 1020 15.89 -37.34 2.73
C PRO A 1020 15.64 -36.91 1.29
N ALA A 1021 14.86 -35.84 1.11
CA ALA A 1021 14.58 -35.23 -0.18
C ALA A 1021 15.14 -33.80 -0.22
N ASP A 1022 15.28 -33.21 -1.40
CA ASP A 1022 15.57 -31.77 -1.47
C ASP A 1022 14.35 -30.99 -0.99
N GLY A 1023 14.56 -30.20 0.07
CA GLY A 1023 13.53 -29.38 0.70
C GLY A 1023 13.23 -28.10 -0.08
N ALA A 1024 12.09 -27.47 0.23
CA ALA A 1024 11.69 -26.19 -0.35
C ALA A 1024 12.36 -24.98 0.36
N VAL A 1025 12.95 -25.19 1.53
CA VAL A 1025 13.60 -24.16 2.34
C VAL A 1025 15.08 -24.52 2.52
N SER A 1026 15.97 -23.52 2.45
CA SER A 1026 17.40 -23.75 2.59
C SER A 1026 17.77 -24.20 4.00
N PHE A 1027 18.59 -25.24 4.11
CA PHE A 1027 19.04 -25.78 5.40
C PHE A 1027 20.52 -25.46 5.63
N TYR A 1028 20.83 -24.78 6.74
CA TYR A 1028 22.21 -24.55 7.16
C TYR A 1028 22.56 -25.47 8.33
N SER A 1029 23.56 -26.31 8.15
CA SER A 1029 24.02 -27.24 9.18
C SER A 1029 24.96 -26.56 10.16
N THR A 1030 24.64 -26.64 11.44
CA THR A 1030 25.51 -26.22 12.55
C THR A 1030 26.59 -27.25 12.88
N ALA A 1031 26.44 -28.51 12.44
CA ALA A 1031 27.48 -29.53 12.61
C ALA A 1031 28.62 -29.34 11.60
N HIS A 1032 28.27 -29.02 10.34
CA HIS A 1032 29.24 -28.82 9.26
C HIS A 1032 29.59 -27.36 8.98
N SER A 1033 28.84 -26.40 9.51
CA SER A 1033 28.96 -24.95 9.23
C SER A 1033 28.87 -24.64 7.73
N ARG A 1034 27.84 -25.16 7.06
CA ARG A 1034 27.56 -24.88 5.65
C ARG A 1034 26.11 -25.19 5.27
N TRP A 1035 25.69 -24.63 4.15
CA TRP A 1035 24.48 -25.04 3.43
C TRP A 1035 24.59 -26.51 2.99
N MET A 1036 23.50 -27.27 3.14
CA MET A 1036 23.44 -28.69 2.78
C MET A 1036 22.27 -29.00 1.87
N SER A 1037 22.48 -29.93 0.92
CA SER A 1037 21.41 -30.51 0.13
C SER A 1037 20.66 -31.59 0.91
N GLY A 1038 19.42 -31.89 0.53
CA GLY A 1038 18.59 -32.83 1.26
C GLY A 1038 19.19 -34.23 1.32
N ALA A 1039 19.73 -34.70 0.19
CA ALA A 1039 20.36 -36.01 0.07
C ALA A 1039 21.55 -36.24 1.02
N GLU A 1040 22.18 -35.17 1.52
CA GLU A 1040 23.29 -35.26 2.47
C GLU A 1040 22.84 -35.52 3.91
N LEU A 1041 21.56 -35.34 4.26
CA LEU A 1041 21.03 -35.54 5.61
C LEU A 1041 20.67 -37.02 5.87
N ASP A 1042 21.59 -37.92 5.54
CA ASP A 1042 21.44 -39.36 5.69
C ASP A 1042 21.68 -39.86 7.15
N ALA A 1043 21.62 -41.17 7.36
CA ALA A 1043 21.88 -41.78 8.66
C ALA A 1043 23.28 -41.43 9.23
N GLY A 1044 24.27 -41.24 8.35
CA GLY A 1044 25.61 -40.80 8.74
C GLY A 1044 25.62 -39.37 9.24
N TYR A 1045 24.90 -38.47 8.56
CA TYR A 1045 24.74 -37.09 9.01
C TYR A 1045 24.12 -37.00 10.40
N TRP A 1046 23.04 -37.75 10.68
CA TRP A 1046 22.39 -37.69 11.99
C TRP A 1046 23.27 -38.22 13.12
N TYR A 1047 24.20 -39.13 12.84
CA TYR A 1047 25.27 -39.48 13.78
C TYR A 1047 26.29 -38.35 13.94
N THR A 1048 26.75 -37.74 12.84
CA THR A 1048 27.65 -36.57 12.89
C THR A 1048 27.04 -35.43 13.70
N ASN A 1049 25.75 -35.13 13.54
CA ASN A 1049 25.05 -34.09 14.30
C ASN A 1049 25.11 -34.32 15.82
N VAL A 1050 24.98 -35.56 16.32
CA VAL A 1050 25.06 -35.84 17.77
C VAL A 1050 26.51 -35.94 18.28
N ARG A 1051 27.48 -36.21 17.40
CA ARG A 1051 28.89 -36.41 17.74
C ARG A 1051 29.73 -35.13 17.69
N GLU A 1052 29.51 -34.28 16.69
CA GLU A 1052 30.33 -33.10 16.42
C GLU A 1052 29.85 -31.87 17.20
N GLN A 1053 30.71 -30.86 17.30
CA GLN A 1053 30.41 -29.58 17.93
C GLN A 1053 29.31 -28.82 17.16
N VAL A 1054 28.37 -28.23 17.89
CA VAL A 1054 27.34 -27.34 17.34
C VAL A 1054 27.92 -25.93 17.16
N ARG A 1055 28.14 -25.52 15.92
CA ARG A 1055 28.66 -24.18 15.54
C ARG A 1055 27.51 -23.23 15.21
N PHE A 1056 26.71 -22.93 16.22
CA PHE A 1056 25.51 -22.09 16.07
C PHE A 1056 25.86 -20.62 15.81
N ALA A 1057 26.88 -20.09 16.48
CA ALA A 1057 27.33 -18.71 16.27
C ALA A 1057 27.74 -18.44 14.81
N ASP A 1058 28.48 -19.36 14.21
CA ASP A 1058 28.89 -19.29 12.80
C ASP A 1058 27.67 -19.29 11.86
N ALA A 1059 26.68 -20.13 12.14
CA ALA A 1059 25.46 -20.21 11.33
C ALA A 1059 24.68 -18.90 11.34
N VAL A 1060 24.49 -18.28 12.52
CA VAL A 1060 23.79 -16.99 12.61
C VAL A 1060 24.59 -15.90 11.91
N ALA A 1061 25.91 -15.86 12.09
CA ALA A 1061 26.78 -14.88 11.44
C ALA A 1061 26.74 -14.98 9.92
N GLU A 1062 26.76 -16.20 9.36
CA GLU A 1062 26.64 -16.43 7.91
C GLU A 1062 25.29 -15.93 7.39
N LEU A 1063 24.19 -16.33 8.01
CA LEU A 1063 22.86 -15.89 7.59
C LEU A 1063 22.71 -14.36 7.70
N ALA A 1064 23.24 -13.75 8.77
CA ALA A 1064 23.23 -12.31 8.93
C ALA A 1064 24.02 -11.60 7.80
N GLN A 1065 25.15 -12.16 7.36
CA GLN A 1065 25.91 -11.66 6.22
C GLN A 1065 25.16 -11.84 4.89
N ASP A 1066 24.42 -12.94 4.74
CA ASP A 1066 23.57 -13.27 3.58
C ASP A 1066 22.23 -12.51 3.50
N GLY A 1067 22.08 -11.44 4.30
CA GLY A 1067 20.93 -10.54 4.24
C GLY A 1067 19.69 -11.00 5.02
N TYR A 1068 19.81 -12.04 5.86
CA TYR A 1068 18.76 -12.37 6.82
C TYR A 1068 18.72 -11.32 7.92
N ARG A 1069 17.53 -10.80 8.23
CA ARG A 1069 17.31 -9.77 9.25
C ARG A 1069 16.20 -10.11 10.24
N ALA A 1070 15.46 -11.19 10.00
CA ALA A 1070 14.45 -11.68 10.93
C ALA A 1070 14.74 -13.15 11.26
N PHE A 1071 14.99 -13.43 12.54
CA PHE A 1071 15.22 -14.76 13.07
C PHE A 1071 14.09 -15.08 14.05
N VAL A 1072 13.28 -16.08 13.71
CA VAL A 1072 12.14 -16.51 14.53
C VAL A 1072 12.51 -17.82 15.22
N GLU A 1073 12.65 -17.78 16.54
CA GLU A 1073 12.86 -18.98 17.34
C GLU A 1073 11.54 -19.74 17.49
N ILE A 1074 11.48 -20.90 16.84
CA ILE A 1074 10.33 -21.79 16.83
C ILE A 1074 10.44 -22.70 18.04
N SER A 1075 9.92 -22.25 19.18
CA SER A 1075 10.05 -22.97 20.45
C SER A 1075 8.96 -22.64 21.46
N ALA A 1076 8.79 -23.55 22.42
CA ALA A 1076 7.87 -23.37 23.56
C ALA A 1076 8.42 -22.44 24.65
N GLN A 1077 9.70 -22.09 24.58
CA GLN A 1077 10.41 -21.20 25.48
C GLN A 1077 11.63 -20.66 24.73
N PRO A 1078 11.75 -19.33 24.54
CA PRO A 1078 12.87 -18.78 23.81
C PRO A 1078 14.15 -18.90 24.63
N THR A 1079 15.20 -19.44 24.02
CA THR A 1079 16.50 -19.74 24.65
C THR A 1079 17.69 -19.28 23.82
N LEU A 1080 17.50 -19.04 22.53
CA LEU A 1080 18.53 -18.68 21.56
C LEU A 1080 18.40 -17.24 21.06
N THR A 1081 17.27 -16.56 21.27
CA THR A 1081 17.08 -15.16 20.81
C THR A 1081 18.22 -14.22 21.24
N GLY A 1082 18.68 -14.30 22.49
CA GLY A 1082 19.82 -13.51 22.96
C GLY A 1082 21.13 -13.83 22.23
N ALA A 1083 21.41 -15.12 21.99
CA ALA A 1083 22.59 -15.56 21.25
C ALA A 1083 22.53 -15.13 19.78
N VAL A 1084 21.35 -15.20 19.15
CA VAL A 1084 21.12 -14.70 17.79
C VAL A 1084 21.43 -13.22 17.68
N THR A 1085 20.93 -12.41 18.61
CA THR A 1085 21.20 -10.96 18.64
C THR A 1085 22.70 -10.67 18.79
N GLU A 1086 23.38 -11.34 19.73
CA GLU A 1086 24.83 -11.17 19.92
C GLU A 1086 25.64 -11.51 18.67
N CYS A 1087 25.30 -12.62 17.99
CA CYS A 1087 25.97 -13.03 16.75
C CYS A 1087 25.71 -12.08 15.59
N ALA A 1088 24.47 -11.62 15.42
CA ALA A 1088 24.11 -10.69 14.36
C ALA A 1088 24.79 -9.32 14.55
N ASP A 1089 24.88 -8.84 15.79
CA ASP A 1089 25.57 -7.60 16.14
C ASP A 1089 27.08 -7.70 15.87
N GLU A 1090 27.72 -8.81 16.24
CA GLU A 1090 29.15 -9.02 15.93
C GLU A 1090 29.41 -9.11 14.42
N ALA A 1091 28.48 -9.68 13.66
CA ALA A 1091 28.53 -9.71 12.19
C ALA A 1091 28.26 -8.35 11.53
N GLY A 1092 27.95 -7.30 12.30
CA GLY A 1092 27.65 -5.96 11.78
C GLY A 1092 26.26 -5.82 11.14
N ALA A 1093 25.37 -6.79 11.35
CA ALA A 1093 24.01 -6.79 10.83
C ALA A 1093 23.05 -6.04 11.76
N THR A 1094 23.16 -4.71 11.77
CA THR A 1094 22.31 -3.83 12.58
C THR A 1094 20.83 -3.93 12.19
N GLY A 1095 19.95 -3.81 13.17
CA GLY A 1095 18.50 -3.87 12.96
C GLY A 1095 17.94 -5.28 12.75
N THR A 1096 18.68 -6.32 13.17
CA THR A 1096 18.20 -7.70 13.16
C THR A 1096 17.12 -7.91 14.23
N LEU A 1097 15.98 -8.47 13.84
CA LEU A 1097 14.91 -8.89 14.72
C LEU A 1097 15.14 -10.36 15.13
N ALA A 1098 15.26 -10.61 16.43
CA ALA A 1098 15.22 -11.95 17.01
C ALA A 1098 13.95 -12.09 17.86
N ALA A 1099 13.00 -12.92 17.43
CA ALA A 1099 11.70 -13.10 18.09
C ALA A 1099 11.54 -14.54 18.56
N GLY A 1100 10.97 -14.74 19.75
CA GLY A 1100 10.54 -16.06 20.23
C GLY A 1100 9.06 -16.30 19.91
N THR A 1101 8.62 -17.56 19.87
CA THR A 1101 7.22 -17.89 19.56
C THR A 1101 6.29 -17.79 20.77
N VAL A 1102 6.56 -18.55 21.84
CA VAL A 1102 5.79 -18.52 23.09
C VAL A 1102 6.72 -18.80 24.27
N ALA A 1103 6.30 -18.48 25.50
CA ALA A 1103 7.08 -18.73 26.71
C ALA A 1103 6.25 -19.43 27.81
N ARG A 1104 6.91 -20.04 28.79
CA ARG A 1104 6.25 -20.76 29.89
C ARG A 1104 5.25 -19.93 30.69
N GLU A 1105 5.54 -18.63 30.85
CA GLU A 1105 4.68 -17.71 31.59
C GLU A 1105 3.53 -17.16 30.74
N ASP A 1106 3.61 -17.31 29.40
CA ASP A 1106 2.64 -16.79 28.44
C ASP A 1106 2.68 -17.65 27.15
N ALA A 1107 1.83 -18.69 27.12
CA ALA A 1107 1.82 -19.73 26.07
C ALA A 1107 0.54 -19.74 25.22
N GLY A 1108 -0.34 -18.77 25.42
CA GLY A 1108 -1.66 -18.71 24.80
C GLY A 1108 -1.73 -17.84 23.55
N ALA A 1109 -2.95 -17.61 23.06
CA ALA A 1109 -3.20 -16.82 21.84
C ALA A 1109 -2.60 -15.40 21.86
N ALA A 1110 -2.52 -14.74 23.03
CA ALA A 1110 -1.97 -13.39 23.15
C ALA A 1110 -0.45 -13.33 22.93
N ALA A 1111 0.30 -14.29 23.48
CA ALA A 1111 1.75 -14.41 23.23
C ALA A 1111 2.02 -14.65 21.75
N LEU A 1112 1.28 -15.58 21.14
CA LEU A 1112 1.43 -15.88 19.71
C LEU A 1112 1.16 -14.65 18.85
N LEU A 1113 0.08 -13.90 19.11
CA LEU A 1113 -0.23 -12.65 18.40
C LEU A 1113 0.79 -11.53 18.67
N THR A 1114 1.47 -11.55 19.81
CA THR A 1114 2.53 -10.58 20.14
C THR A 1114 3.82 -10.91 19.40
N ALA A 1115 4.08 -12.19 19.16
CA ALA A 1115 5.23 -12.66 18.41
C ALA A 1115 5.07 -12.39 16.90
N LEU A 1116 3.89 -12.68 16.35
CA LEU A 1116 3.49 -12.39 14.96
C LEU A 1116 3.53 -10.88 14.64
#